data_AF-A0A7N5ZQH7-F1
#
_entry.id   AF-A0A7N5ZQH7-F1
#
_cell.length_a   1.000
_cell.length_b   1.000
_cell.length_c   1.000
_cell.angle_alpha   90.00
_cell.angle_beta   90.00
_cell.angle_gamma   90.00
#
_symmetry.space_group_name_H-M   'P 1'
#
loop_
_entity.id
_entity.type
_entity.pdbx_description
1 polymer ?
#
loop_
_entity_poly.entity_id
_entity_poly.type
_entity_poly.pdbx_seq_one_letter_code
_entity_poly.pdbx_strand_id
1 'polypeptide(L)'
;CWWRCNLHAALLPSLLLLLHAWWGSCHPQCLDYKPPFGPRQPLAFCKEYSKFGCCDLKKDGEISVKFDTIMENFDYSGYITCGKYIRSILCQECSPYAAHLYDAEDANTPMRILPGLCGDYCSEYWQHCRYTLSLLLEDLGSPPQFANLTAGIEEDRRKFCDFLELKDKQYCYPNVLSNEELNANLGVVSEDPTGCLELCLEEVANGLRNPVAMIHADDGTHRFFVAEQVGYVWVYLANGSRIDRPFLNLTRAVLTSPWSGDERGFLFKKAYVYYSVSVKKEERIRISEFTLSTYDENQLDHSSERTILEVVEPASNHNGGQLLFGHDGYLYIFIGDGGRAGDPFGKFGNSQNKSALLGKVLRIDVDNNDDGAPYSIPSDNPFLRENEARPEVYAYGVRNMWRCSIDRGDPITGQGRGRMFCGDVGQNKYEEVDLIVKGGNYGWRAKEGFSCYDRKLCQNSSLDDILPIFAYAHKLGKSVTGGYIYRGCQMPNLNGLYIFGDFMSGRLMSLKENVTTGEWQYSEICMGRDRTCRFPKLINSYYKYIISFAEDESGELYFLATGVPSATARAGIIYKIVDPSRRAPPGKCSVKPSPVKIKGKLIHFHPKEELTTLRPPNWSQKLTASPYKPQRPLINTTLPKTQEEKLWLVEKQENTREGNKIFKIPRGQDRGPFKRRGGRRLKLGSVRLVSPNGLSDRGRVEIFILGQWGTVCDDLFTIKAGTVVCRQLGFTRALVVRKRAVLGKADSNVRILLDDVECEGGEKSLLECKRARIGKHNCSHSEDVGVICG
;
A
#
# COMPACT_ATOMS: atom_id res chain seq x y z
N CYS A 1 8.59 20.90 8.06
CA CYS A 1 9.88 20.85 7.34
C CYS A 1 11.05 20.46 8.28
N TRP A 2 12.17 19.91 7.78
CA TRP A 2 13.35 19.55 8.62
C TRP A 2 14.75 19.80 7.99
N TRP A 3 14.84 20.40 6.80
CA TRP A 3 16.12 20.56 6.06
C TRP A 3 16.32 21.99 5.52
N ARG A 4 16.80 22.91 6.37
CA ARG A 4 17.64 24.10 6.01
C ARG A 4 18.08 24.95 7.22
N CYS A 5 18.48 24.31 8.32
CA CYS A 5 19.09 25.00 9.47
C CYS A 5 20.47 24.40 9.80
N ASN A 6 21.45 24.66 8.93
CA ASN A 6 22.86 24.42 9.22
C ASN A 6 23.76 25.16 8.23
N LEU A 7 24.51 26.16 8.69
CA LEU A 7 25.70 26.68 8.02
C LEU A 7 26.73 27.10 9.08
N HIS A 8 27.92 26.53 9.00
CA HIS A 8 29.17 26.87 9.71
C HIS A 8 29.10 27.68 11.01
N ALA A 9 29.12 26.98 12.15
CA ALA A 9 29.63 27.54 13.40
C ALA A 9 31.16 27.37 13.46
N ALA A 10 31.91 28.48 13.47
CA ALA A 10 33.35 28.48 13.67
C ALA A 10 33.80 29.68 14.53
N LEU A 11 34.35 29.34 15.71
CA LEU A 11 35.11 30.19 16.64
C LEU A 11 34.36 31.24 17.50
N LEU A 12 34.85 31.31 18.76
CA LEU A 12 34.75 32.35 19.79
C LEU A 12 33.42 32.54 20.59
N PRO A 13 33.46 32.47 21.94
CA PRO A 13 32.28 32.59 22.80
C PRO A 13 32.14 33.98 23.47
N SER A 14 31.48 34.94 22.80
CA SER A 14 31.31 36.29 23.39
C SER A 14 30.09 37.06 22.87
N LEU A 15 28.88 36.46 22.91
CA LEU A 15 27.64 37.18 22.53
C LEU A 15 26.36 36.64 23.19
N LEU A 16 26.34 36.63 24.52
CA LEU A 16 25.21 36.13 25.34
C LEU A 16 24.01 37.12 25.45
N LEU A 17 23.86 38.03 24.47
CA LEU A 17 22.91 39.15 24.48
C LEU A 17 22.12 39.36 23.17
N LEU A 18 22.21 38.44 22.19
CA LEU A 18 21.37 38.44 20.97
C LEU A 18 20.51 37.18 20.82
N LEU A 19 20.02 36.61 21.92
CA LEU A 19 19.20 35.39 21.95
C LEU A 19 17.68 35.65 22.02
N HIS A 20 17.20 36.81 21.55
CA HIS A 20 15.77 37.20 21.55
C HIS A 20 15.22 37.68 20.19
N ALA A 21 15.98 37.47 19.11
CA ALA A 21 15.47 37.56 17.74
C ALA A 21 15.72 36.22 17.03
N TRP A 22 14.89 35.89 16.04
CA TRP A 22 14.87 34.61 15.29
C TRP A 22 14.15 33.44 15.99
N TRP A 23 12.98 33.70 16.56
CA TRP A 23 11.88 32.73 16.45
C TRP A 23 11.37 32.76 15.00
N GLY A 24 11.85 31.85 14.16
CA GLY A 24 11.27 31.63 12.84
C GLY A 24 9.90 30.99 12.99
N SER A 25 8.84 31.78 12.86
CA SER A 25 7.45 31.33 13.02
C SER A 25 7.13 30.15 12.10
N CYS A 26 6.89 28.96 12.68
CA CYS A 26 6.37 27.84 11.92
C CYS A 26 4.92 28.14 11.51
N HIS A 27 4.72 28.34 10.20
CA HIS A 27 3.42 28.64 9.59
C HIS A 27 2.37 27.56 9.96
N PRO A 28 1.08 27.90 10.15
CA PRO A 28 -0.03 27.00 10.49
C PRO A 28 0.02 25.55 9.95
N GLN A 29 -0.39 24.62 10.81
CA GLN A 29 0.10 23.24 10.81
C GLN A 29 -0.40 22.32 9.67
N CYS A 30 -1.32 22.78 8.81
CA CYS A 30 -1.69 22.07 7.59
C CYS A 30 -0.68 22.24 6.44
N LEU A 31 0.21 23.23 6.54
CA LEU A 31 1.27 23.50 5.55
C LEU A 31 2.45 22.50 5.61
N ASP A 32 2.41 21.56 6.56
CA ASP A 32 3.35 20.43 6.71
C ASP A 32 2.71 19.09 6.26
N TYR A 33 1.87 19.16 5.20
CA TYR A 33 1.20 18.03 4.52
C TYR A 33 0.20 17.25 5.38
N LYS A 34 -0.59 17.95 6.21
CA LYS A 34 -1.54 17.29 7.13
C LYS A 34 -2.97 17.67 6.76
N PRO A 35 -3.66 16.84 5.96
CA PRO A 35 -5.06 17.07 5.65
C PRO A 35 -5.93 17.05 6.92
N PRO A 36 -7.12 17.67 6.84
CA PRO A 36 -7.70 18.47 7.92
C PRO A 36 -8.31 17.70 9.10
N PHE A 37 -8.71 18.47 10.12
CA PHE A 37 -9.33 17.98 11.35
C PHE A 37 -10.63 18.71 11.67
N GLY A 38 -11.41 18.12 12.58
CA GLY A 38 -12.52 18.82 13.24
C GLY A 38 -12.05 19.37 14.59
N PRO A 39 -12.20 20.68 14.88
CA PRO A 39 -11.89 21.22 16.20
C PRO A 39 -12.88 20.68 17.25
N ARG A 40 -12.47 20.62 18.53
CA ARG A 40 -13.30 20.05 19.61
C ARG A 40 -14.52 20.89 19.98
N GLN A 41 -14.50 22.17 19.63
CA GLN A 41 -15.55 23.16 19.86
C GLN A 41 -15.57 24.08 18.62
N PRO A 42 -16.70 24.75 18.32
CA PRO A 42 -16.76 25.73 17.24
C PRO A 42 -15.75 26.85 17.44
N LEU A 43 -15.19 27.35 16.33
CA LEU A 43 -14.29 28.50 16.34
C LEU A 43 -15.09 29.79 16.58
N ALA A 44 -14.49 30.74 17.27
CA ALA A 44 -15.11 32.01 17.65
C ALA A 44 -14.97 33.08 16.55
N PHE A 45 -13.84 33.09 15.84
CA PHE A 45 -13.49 34.14 14.88
C PHE A 45 -13.60 33.66 13.42
N CYS A 46 -12.89 32.59 13.06
CA CYS A 46 -12.93 31.93 11.76
C CYS A 46 -14.05 30.87 11.68
N LYS A 47 -15.27 31.28 12.05
CA LYS A 47 -16.46 30.43 12.25
C LYS A 47 -16.75 29.46 11.12
N GLU A 48 -16.49 29.86 9.87
CA GLU A 48 -16.62 29.05 8.66
C GLU A 48 -15.88 27.69 8.73
N TYR A 49 -14.75 27.61 9.44
CA TYR A 49 -13.94 26.38 9.57
C TYR A 49 -14.26 25.57 10.84
N SER A 50 -15.30 25.94 11.59
CA SER A 50 -15.72 25.27 12.84
C SER A 50 -16.12 23.80 12.69
N LYS A 51 -16.56 23.40 11.50
CA LYS A 51 -16.91 21.99 11.20
C LYS A 51 -15.69 21.19 10.76
N PHE A 52 -14.79 21.82 10.02
CA PHE A 52 -13.73 21.16 9.28
C PHE A 52 -12.68 22.19 8.84
N GLY A 53 -11.42 21.97 9.20
CA GLY A 53 -10.36 22.92 8.88
C GLY A 53 -9.03 22.62 9.58
N CYS A 54 -8.25 23.69 9.75
CA CYS A 54 -6.84 23.64 10.13
C CYS A 54 -6.47 24.44 11.40
N CYS A 55 -7.46 25.03 12.08
CA CYS A 55 -7.28 25.78 13.32
C CYS A 55 -7.93 25.10 14.53
N ASP A 56 -7.26 25.17 15.67
CA ASP A 56 -7.88 25.00 16.99
C ASP A 56 -8.24 26.37 17.59
N LEU A 57 -8.79 26.37 18.81
CA LEU A 57 -9.18 27.61 19.51
C LEU A 57 -7.98 28.54 19.81
N LYS A 58 -6.75 28.00 19.94
CA LYS A 58 -5.56 28.82 20.15
C LYS A 58 -5.22 29.57 18.86
N LYS A 59 -5.21 28.86 17.73
CA LYS A 59 -4.89 29.48 16.43
C LYS A 59 -5.98 30.44 15.95
N ASP A 60 -7.25 30.13 16.22
CA ASP A 60 -8.38 31.05 15.98
C ASP A 60 -8.23 32.36 16.80
N GLY A 61 -7.81 32.26 18.07
CA GLY A 61 -7.49 33.42 18.90
C GLY A 61 -6.28 34.24 18.40
N GLU A 62 -5.19 33.58 17.97
CA GLU A 62 -4.05 34.24 17.34
C GLU A 62 -4.45 35.02 16.07
N ILE A 63 -5.34 34.44 15.26
CA ILE A 63 -5.85 35.08 14.04
C ILE A 63 -6.77 36.27 14.38
N SER A 64 -7.61 36.16 15.42
CA SER A 64 -8.40 37.30 15.91
C SER A 64 -7.51 38.46 16.35
N VAL A 65 -6.50 38.21 17.20
CA VAL A 65 -5.57 39.26 17.66
C VAL A 65 -4.84 39.92 16.49
N LYS A 66 -4.36 39.14 15.50
CA LYS A 66 -3.73 39.68 14.30
C LYS A 66 -4.69 40.51 13.44
N PHE A 67 -5.96 40.11 13.35
CA PHE A 67 -6.99 40.92 12.72
C PHE A 67 -7.19 42.24 13.46
N ASP A 68 -7.41 42.19 14.77
CA ASP A 68 -7.70 43.36 15.60
C ASP A 68 -6.57 44.40 15.50
N THR A 69 -5.30 43.98 15.61
CA THR A 69 -4.12 44.86 15.42
C THR A 69 -4.01 45.48 14.02
N ILE A 70 -4.40 44.76 12.95
CA ILE A 70 -4.47 45.36 11.61
C ILE A 70 -5.61 46.40 11.57
N MET A 71 -6.77 46.06 12.14
CA MET A 71 -7.95 46.93 12.11
C MET A 71 -7.83 48.21 12.95
N GLU A 72 -6.95 48.26 13.95
CA GLU A 72 -6.61 49.49 14.70
C GLU A 72 -6.10 50.64 13.80
N ASN A 73 -5.61 50.33 12.59
CA ASN A 73 -5.14 51.32 11.62
C ASN A 73 -6.28 51.97 10.79
N PHE A 74 -7.55 51.58 11.01
CA PHE A 74 -8.69 52.00 10.18
C PHE A 74 -9.73 52.80 10.96
N ASP A 75 -10.34 53.77 10.27
CA ASP A 75 -11.55 54.42 10.74
C ASP A 75 -12.77 53.48 10.60
N TYR A 76 -13.94 53.93 11.08
CA TYR A 76 -15.18 53.15 10.96
C TYR A 76 -15.54 52.80 9.50
N SER A 77 -15.24 53.68 8.53
CA SER A 77 -15.49 53.43 7.11
C SER A 77 -14.59 52.33 6.55
N GLY A 78 -13.28 52.42 6.81
CA GLY A 78 -12.29 51.40 6.47
C GLY A 78 -12.57 50.06 7.15
N TYR A 79 -13.02 50.07 8.40
CA TYR A 79 -13.38 48.87 9.15
C TYR A 79 -14.52 48.09 8.47
N ILE A 80 -15.62 48.77 8.14
CA ILE A 80 -16.77 48.16 7.46
C ILE A 80 -16.41 47.71 6.04
N THR A 81 -15.54 48.45 5.33
CA THR A 81 -15.14 48.15 3.95
C THR A 81 -14.19 46.95 3.87
N CYS A 82 -13.13 46.93 4.70
CA CYS A 82 -12.00 46.01 4.56
C CYS A 82 -11.97 44.87 5.58
N GLY A 83 -12.65 45.01 6.73
CA GLY A 83 -12.68 43.97 7.76
C GLY A 83 -13.17 42.60 7.24
N LYS A 84 -14.11 42.59 6.28
CA LYS A 84 -14.54 41.33 5.63
C LYS A 84 -13.39 40.67 4.86
N TYR A 85 -12.64 41.42 4.04
CA TYR A 85 -11.54 40.89 3.23
C TYR A 85 -10.37 40.43 4.09
N ILE A 86 -9.95 41.25 5.06
CA ILE A 86 -8.81 40.95 5.93
C ILE A 86 -9.11 39.70 6.78
N ARG A 87 -10.32 39.61 7.37
CA ARG A 87 -10.76 38.39 8.09
C ARG A 87 -10.78 37.17 7.17
N SER A 88 -11.35 37.28 5.97
CA SER A 88 -11.39 36.19 4.98
C SER A 88 -10.00 35.68 4.62
N ILE A 89 -9.04 36.59 4.38
CA ILE A 89 -7.65 36.28 4.03
C ILE A 89 -6.93 35.59 5.19
N LEU A 90 -6.95 36.17 6.39
CA LEU A 90 -6.29 35.59 7.57
C LEU A 90 -6.87 34.21 7.93
N CYS A 91 -8.19 34.04 7.86
CA CYS A 91 -8.84 32.75 8.11
C CYS A 91 -8.51 31.66 7.08
N GLN A 92 -7.82 31.94 5.97
CA GLN A 92 -7.34 30.87 5.07
C GLN A 92 -6.24 29.99 5.69
N GLU A 93 -5.59 30.46 6.76
CA GLU A 93 -4.74 29.62 7.61
C GLU A 93 -5.52 28.45 8.25
N CYS A 94 -6.85 28.62 8.41
CA CYS A 94 -7.77 27.60 8.91
C CYS A 94 -8.41 26.75 7.80
N SER A 95 -8.14 27.03 6.52
CA SER A 95 -8.76 26.34 5.39
C SER A 95 -8.28 24.88 5.28
N PRO A 96 -9.17 23.90 5.05
CA PRO A 96 -8.77 22.50 4.82
C PRO A 96 -7.84 22.32 3.60
N TYR A 97 -7.78 23.32 2.71
CA TYR A 97 -6.91 23.36 1.53
C TYR A 97 -5.72 24.33 1.70
N ALA A 98 -5.35 24.70 2.92
CA ALA A 98 -4.23 25.62 3.19
C ALA A 98 -2.93 25.21 2.46
N ALA A 99 -2.65 23.90 2.32
CA ALA A 99 -1.51 23.40 1.56
C ALA A 99 -1.52 23.87 0.08
N HIS A 100 -2.66 23.75 -0.61
CA HIS A 100 -2.84 24.27 -1.98
C HIS A 100 -2.80 25.81 -2.01
N LEU A 101 -3.54 26.45 -1.10
CA LEU A 101 -3.72 27.91 -1.09
C LEU A 101 -2.40 28.67 -0.91
N TYR A 102 -1.42 28.11 -0.20
CA TYR A 102 -0.13 28.75 0.05
C TYR A 102 1.02 28.10 -0.76
N ASP A 103 0.73 27.34 -1.82
CA ASP A 103 1.73 26.61 -2.65
C ASP A 103 2.71 25.74 -1.82
N ALA A 104 2.29 25.28 -0.65
CA ALA A 104 3.11 24.44 0.25
C ALA A 104 3.21 22.98 -0.22
N GLU A 105 2.50 22.61 -1.28
CA GLU A 105 2.35 21.26 -1.83
C GLU A 105 3.63 20.61 -2.37
N ASP A 106 4.74 21.35 -2.52
CA ASP A 106 5.99 20.81 -3.03
C ASP A 106 7.17 21.40 -2.27
N ALA A 107 8.04 20.54 -1.74
CA ALA A 107 9.25 20.95 -1.03
C ALA A 107 10.26 21.74 -1.90
N ASN A 108 10.07 21.75 -3.23
CA ASN A 108 10.84 22.54 -4.18
C ASN A 108 10.17 23.89 -4.56
N THR A 109 8.90 24.09 -4.20
CA THR A 109 8.15 25.33 -4.48
C THR A 109 8.23 26.27 -3.27
N PRO A 110 8.59 27.55 -3.45
CA PRO A 110 8.54 28.53 -2.37
C PRO A 110 7.09 28.78 -1.92
N MET A 111 6.80 28.51 -0.66
CA MET A 111 5.50 28.77 -0.03
C MET A 111 5.12 30.26 -0.17
N ARG A 112 3.86 30.54 -0.52
CA ARG A 112 3.31 31.89 -0.53
C ARG A 112 3.23 32.45 0.89
N ILE A 113 3.32 33.77 1.02
CA ILE A 113 3.08 34.47 2.29
C ILE A 113 1.57 34.64 2.55
N LEU A 114 0.79 34.80 1.49
CA LEU A 114 -0.66 35.04 1.52
C LEU A 114 -1.39 34.02 0.66
N PRO A 115 -2.65 33.68 1.01
CA PRO A 115 -3.42 32.66 0.32
C PRO A 115 -3.72 33.06 -1.12
N GLY A 116 -3.73 32.05 -1.99
CA GLY A 116 -4.08 32.14 -3.39
C GLY A 116 -5.54 32.54 -3.61
N LEU A 117 -5.75 33.77 -4.07
CA LEU A 117 -7.07 34.32 -4.39
C LEU A 117 -7.49 33.97 -5.82
N CYS A 118 -8.79 34.01 -6.12
CA CYS A 118 -9.28 34.01 -7.49
C CYS A 118 -9.19 35.43 -8.08
N GLY A 119 -8.87 35.58 -9.37
CA GLY A 119 -8.63 36.90 -10.00
C GLY A 119 -9.76 37.93 -9.87
N ASP A 120 -11.02 37.48 -9.82
CA ASP A 120 -12.18 38.34 -9.61
C ASP A 120 -12.21 38.89 -8.17
N TYR A 121 -12.08 38.03 -7.17
CA TYR A 121 -12.00 38.40 -5.74
C TYR A 121 -10.77 39.26 -5.45
N CYS A 122 -9.64 38.96 -6.09
CA CYS A 122 -8.44 39.81 -6.04
C CYS A 122 -8.69 41.21 -6.62
N SER A 123 -9.45 41.29 -7.72
CA SER A 123 -9.78 42.58 -8.34
C SER A 123 -10.70 43.43 -7.47
N GLU A 124 -11.69 42.83 -6.79
CA GLU A 124 -12.52 43.52 -5.80
C GLU A 124 -11.70 43.97 -4.58
N TYR A 125 -10.87 43.07 -4.03
CA TYR A 125 -9.99 43.37 -2.90
C TYR A 125 -9.02 44.52 -3.21
N TRP A 126 -8.46 44.59 -4.42
CA TRP A 126 -7.64 45.73 -4.85
C TRP A 126 -8.44 47.03 -4.94
N GLN A 127 -9.66 47.00 -5.50
CA GLN A 127 -10.49 48.20 -5.67
C GLN A 127 -10.88 48.83 -4.32
N HIS A 128 -11.12 48.02 -3.30
CA HIS A 128 -11.58 48.50 -2.00
C HIS A 128 -10.47 48.65 -0.95
N CYS A 129 -9.44 47.82 -0.99
CA CYS A 129 -8.56 47.57 0.17
C CYS A 129 -7.07 47.38 -0.17
N ARG A 130 -6.59 47.73 -1.37
CA ARG A 130 -5.19 47.50 -1.81
C ARG A 130 -4.12 47.85 -0.77
N TYR A 131 -4.26 48.97 -0.07
CA TYR A 131 -3.31 49.48 0.93
C TYR A 131 -3.19 48.62 2.21
N THR A 132 -4.04 47.60 2.36
CA THR A 132 -3.99 46.65 3.50
C THR A 132 -2.99 45.52 3.28
N LEU A 133 -2.40 45.40 2.07
CA LEU A 133 -1.40 44.38 1.75
C LEU A 133 -0.10 44.59 2.54
N SER A 134 0.37 45.83 2.67
CA SER A 134 1.51 46.19 3.52
C SER A 134 1.37 45.69 4.97
N LEU A 135 0.24 46.01 5.63
CA LEU A 135 -0.07 45.58 7.00
C LEU A 135 -0.14 44.06 7.17
N LEU A 136 -0.65 43.34 6.16
CA LEU A 136 -0.69 41.87 6.16
C LEU A 136 0.70 41.20 6.08
N LEU A 137 1.70 41.92 5.54
CA LEU A 137 3.07 41.42 5.30
C LEU A 137 4.08 41.84 6.38
N GLU A 138 3.74 42.82 7.23
CA GLU A 138 4.65 43.48 8.19
C GLU A 138 5.25 42.51 9.23
N ASP A 139 4.48 41.49 9.61
CA ASP A 139 4.80 40.42 10.58
C ASP A 139 5.98 39.50 10.16
N LEU A 140 6.56 39.70 8.96
CA LEU A 140 7.74 38.98 8.46
C LEU A 140 9.10 39.65 8.77
N GLY A 141 9.11 40.85 9.38
CA GLY A 141 10.27 41.38 10.10
C GLY A 141 11.56 41.62 9.29
N SER A 142 11.49 42.28 8.13
CA SER A 142 12.70 42.74 7.40
C SER A 142 12.41 44.02 6.55
N PRO A 143 13.33 44.55 5.71
CA PRO A 143 13.83 45.94 5.84
C PRO A 143 13.06 46.97 4.99
N PRO A 144 13.35 48.29 5.07
CA PRO A 144 12.68 49.34 4.28
C PRO A 144 12.75 49.20 2.75
N GLN A 145 13.50 48.24 2.22
CA GLN A 145 13.44 47.86 0.80
C GLN A 145 12.12 47.15 0.43
N PHE A 146 11.50 46.43 1.36
CA PHE A 146 10.23 45.73 1.14
C PHE A 146 9.04 46.71 1.03
N ALA A 147 9.00 47.76 1.86
CA ALA A 147 7.92 48.76 1.81
C ALA A 147 7.78 49.42 0.42
N ASN A 148 8.90 49.81 -0.20
CA ASN A 148 8.91 50.37 -1.55
C ASN A 148 8.48 49.35 -2.63
N LEU A 149 8.76 48.06 -2.43
CA LEU A 149 8.30 46.99 -3.32
C LEU A 149 6.78 46.79 -3.20
N THR A 150 6.26 46.76 -1.97
CA THR A 150 4.82 46.60 -1.73
C THR A 150 4.01 47.77 -2.29
N ALA A 151 4.43 49.02 -2.09
CA ALA A 151 3.77 50.18 -2.69
C ALA A 151 3.66 50.08 -4.23
N GLY A 152 4.73 49.66 -4.90
CA GLY A 152 4.76 49.43 -6.37
C GLY A 152 3.91 48.25 -6.87
N ILE A 153 3.41 47.41 -5.96
CA ILE A 153 2.43 46.34 -6.19
C ILE A 153 1.01 46.85 -5.88
N GLU A 154 0.81 47.55 -4.75
CA GLU A 154 -0.48 48.11 -4.35
C GLU A 154 -1.03 49.14 -5.35
N GLU A 155 -0.17 49.93 -6.00
CA GLU A 155 -0.62 50.90 -7.02
C GLU A 155 -1.05 50.27 -8.36
N ASP A 156 -0.65 49.02 -8.64
CA ASP A 156 -0.87 48.36 -9.94
C ASP A 156 -1.69 47.08 -9.81
N ARG A 157 -2.98 47.15 -10.16
CA ARG A 157 -3.92 46.03 -10.11
C ARG A 157 -3.41 44.76 -10.79
N ARG A 158 -2.59 44.87 -11.85
CA ARG A 158 -2.02 43.70 -12.51
C ARG A 158 -0.99 43.04 -11.61
N LYS A 159 0.03 43.78 -11.15
CA LYS A 159 1.05 43.24 -10.24
C LYS A 159 0.45 42.68 -8.94
N PHE A 160 -0.57 43.35 -8.40
CA PHE A 160 -1.29 42.92 -7.20
C PHE A 160 -1.94 41.54 -7.38
N CYS A 161 -2.61 41.29 -8.51
CA CYS A 161 -3.20 39.98 -8.78
C CYS A 161 -2.22 38.97 -9.40
N ASP A 162 -1.17 39.39 -10.10
CA ASP A 162 -0.05 38.50 -10.46
C ASP A 162 0.68 37.95 -9.21
N PHE A 163 0.63 38.69 -8.09
CA PHE A 163 1.15 38.27 -6.78
C PHE A 163 0.16 37.41 -5.97
N LEU A 164 -1.13 37.77 -5.93
CA LEU A 164 -2.14 37.09 -5.10
C LEU A 164 -2.94 35.99 -5.81
N GLU A 165 -3.05 35.97 -7.14
CA GLU A 165 -3.89 35.00 -7.85
C GLU A 165 -3.27 33.59 -7.86
N LEU A 166 -4.11 32.58 -7.63
CA LEU A 166 -3.76 31.17 -7.83
C LEU A 166 -4.28 30.71 -9.21
N LYS A 167 -3.39 30.15 -10.02
CA LYS A 167 -3.70 29.76 -11.40
C LYS A 167 -4.61 28.54 -11.48
N ASP A 168 -4.68 27.72 -10.44
CA ASP A 168 -5.69 26.67 -10.32
C ASP A 168 -7.00 27.25 -9.77
N LYS A 169 -7.97 27.42 -10.66
CA LYS A 169 -9.30 27.98 -10.36
C LYS A 169 -10.19 27.06 -9.53
N GLN A 170 -9.80 25.81 -9.27
CA GLN A 170 -10.52 24.88 -8.40
C GLN A 170 -10.17 25.10 -6.92
N TYR A 171 -8.95 25.58 -6.63
CA TYR A 171 -8.41 25.73 -5.28
C TYR A 171 -8.21 27.18 -4.80
N CYS A 172 -8.45 28.16 -5.67
CA CYS A 172 -8.39 29.58 -5.30
C CYS A 172 -9.54 30.01 -4.36
N TYR A 173 -9.29 30.98 -3.47
CA TYR A 173 -10.33 31.56 -2.60
C TYR A 173 -11.12 32.67 -3.32
N PRO A 174 -12.47 32.71 -3.25
CA PRO A 174 -13.35 31.88 -2.41
C PRO A 174 -13.87 30.59 -3.06
N ASN A 175 -13.63 30.38 -4.37
CA ASN A 175 -14.23 29.29 -5.15
C ASN A 175 -14.07 27.90 -4.52
N VAL A 176 -12.92 27.66 -3.88
CA VAL A 176 -12.60 26.41 -3.17
C VAL A 176 -13.59 26.04 -2.06
N LEU A 177 -14.27 27.02 -1.44
CA LEU A 177 -15.30 26.76 -0.41
C LEU A 177 -16.68 26.45 -1.01
N SER A 178 -16.96 26.93 -2.23
CA SER A 178 -18.20 26.68 -2.96
C SER A 178 -18.13 25.44 -3.86
N ASN A 179 -16.98 24.75 -3.92
CA ASN A 179 -16.78 23.61 -4.79
C ASN A 179 -17.38 22.33 -4.19
N GLU A 180 -18.54 21.90 -4.68
CA GLU A 180 -19.25 20.72 -4.17
C GLU A 180 -18.47 19.41 -4.34
N GLU A 181 -17.65 19.26 -5.41
CA GLU A 181 -16.81 18.07 -5.59
C GLU A 181 -15.71 17.96 -4.54
N LEU A 182 -15.04 19.08 -4.22
CA LEU A 182 -13.96 19.09 -3.24
C LEU A 182 -14.50 18.91 -1.82
N ASN A 183 -15.64 19.53 -1.51
CA ASN A 183 -16.18 19.59 -0.15
C ASN A 183 -17.21 18.49 0.18
N ALA A 184 -17.42 17.52 -0.71
CA ALA A 184 -18.19 16.32 -0.42
C ALA A 184 -17.47 15.41 0.59
N ASN A 185 -18.23 14.78 1.50
CA ASN A 185 -17.77 13.74 2.44
C ASN A 185 -16.55 14.09 3.32
N LEU A 186 -16.23 15.38 3.46
CA LEU A 186 -15.10 15.88 4.26
C LEU A 186 -15.09 15.30 5.68
N GLY A 187 -14.03 14.55 5.99
CA GLY A 187 -13.82 13.93 7.30
C GLY A 187 -14.28 12.47 7.41
N VAL A 188 -14.79 11.88 6.35
CA VAL A 188 -15.07 10.43 6.23
C VAL A 188 -14.07 9.83 5.25
N VAL A 189 -13.59 8.60 5.52
CA VAL A 189 -12.72 7.87 4.59
C VAL A 189 -13.37 7.84 3.21
N SER A 190 -12.60 8.21 2.17
CA SER A 190 -13.11 8.17 0.80
C SER A 190 -13.43 6.73 0.41
N GLU A 191 -14.60 6.49 -0.19
CA GLU A 191 -14.99 5.20 -0.74
C GLU A 191 -15.10 5.31 -2.26
N ASP A 192 -14.48 4.38 -2.98
CA ASP A 192 -14.66 4.26 -4.43
C ASP A 192 -16.07 3.75 -4.78
N PRO A 193 -16.54 3.86 -6.04
CA PRO A 193 -17.90 3.44 -6.43
C PRO A 193 -18.24 1.95 -6.25
N THR A 194 -17.32 1.13 -5.72
CA THR A 194 -17.53 -0.27 -5.35
C THR A 194 -17.58 -0.50 -3.83
N GLY A 195 -17.48 0.55 -3.01
CA GLY A 195 -17.44 0.47 -1.54
C GLY A 195 -16.05 0.13 -1.00
N CYS A 196 -15.00 0.45 -1.75
CA CYS A 196 -13.61 0.21 -1.34
C CYS A 196 -13.00 1.45 -0.68
N LEU A 197 -12.43 1.27 0.52
CA LEU A 197 -11.83 2.34 1.31
C LEU A 197 -10.52 2.83 0.67
N GLU A 198 -10.50 4.08 0.19
CA GLU A 198 -9.29 4.72 -0.34
C GLU A 198 -8.38 5.21 0.80
N LEU A 199 -7.25 4.53 0.99
CA LEU A 199 -6.18 4.96 1.89
C LEU A 199 -4.90 5.29 1.11
N CYS A 200 -3.96 5.94 1.78
CA CYS A 200 -2.63 6.27 1.25
C CYS A 200 -1.54 5.72 2.16
N LEU A 201 -0.30 5.71 1.69
CA LEU A 201 0.85 5.19 2.45
C LEU A 201 1.95 6.23 2.59
N GLU A 202 2.68 6.22 3.70
CA GLU A 202 4.00 6.89 3.83
C GLU A 202 5.08 5.80 3.88
N GLU A 203 6.16 5.93 3.10
CA GLU A 203 7.29 5.00 3.13
C GLU A 203 8.17 5.29 4.38
N VAL A 204 8.54 4.27 5.15
CA VAL A 204 9.18 4.43 6.48
C VAL A 204 10.56 3.78 6.58
N ALA A 205 10.77 2.66 5.88
CA ALA A 205 12.04 1.97 5.78
C ALA A 205 12.13 1.19 4.47
N ASN A 206 13.30 1.11 3.84
CA ASN A 206 13.48 0.41 2.56
C ASN A 206 14.82 -0.33 2.45
N GLY A 207 14.93 -1.20 1.44
CA GLY A 207 16.13 -1.99 1.16
C GLY A 207 16.37 -3.14 2.14
N LEU A 208 15.34 -3.52 2.89
CA LEU A 208 15.34 -4.59 3.88
C LEU A 208 15.35 -5.96 3.20
N ARG A 209 15.89 -6.97 3.88
CA ARG A 209 15.85 -8.37 3.47
C ARG A 209 14.67 -9.10 4.09
N ASN A 210 13.62 -9.30 3.30
CA ASN A 210 12.35 -9.95 3.69
C ASN A 210 11.95 -9.66 5.16
N PRO A 211 11.55 -8.41 5.49
CA PRO A 211 11.26 -8.02 6.87
C PRO A 211 10.03 -8.76 7.39
N VAL A 212 10.21 -9.58 8.43
CA VAL A 212 9.18 -10.50 8.97
C VAL A 212 8.47 -9.97 10.21
N ALA A 213 9.08 -9.06 10.97
CA ALA A 213 8.45 -8.45 12.14
C ALA A 213 8.95 -7.02 12.36
N MET A 214 8.08 -6.20 12.94
CA MET A 214 8.40 -4.89 13.52
C MET A 214 7.70 -4.77 14.87
N ILE A 215 8.38 -4.23 15.88
CA ILE A 215 7.82 -3.99 17.22
C ILE A 215 8.37 -2.69 17.81
N HIS A 216 7.55 -1.97 18.57
CA HIS A 216 7.96 -0.78 19.32
C HIS A 216 8.64 -1.12 20.66
N ALA A 217 9.47 -0.22 21.17
CA ALA A 217 10.25 -0.47 22.39
C ALA A 217 9.44 -0.51 23.69
N ASP A 218 8.30 0.20 23.75
CA ASP A 218 7.43 0.25 24.94
C ASP A 218 8.20 0.78 26.18
N ASP A 219 8.92 1.89 25.95
CA ASP A 219 9.87 2.55 26.87
C ASP A 219 9.82 4.10 26.76
N GLY A 220 8.87 4.64 26.00
CA GLY A 220 8.71 6.06 25.68
C GLY A 220 9.70 6.62 24.65
N THR A 221 10.65 5.83 24.13
CA THR A 221 11.62 6.30 23.13
C THR A 221 11.06 6.33 21.70
N HIS A 222 9.89 5.74 21.45
CA HIS A 222 9.30 5.52 20.13
C HIS A 222 10.30 4.93 19.11
N ARG A 223 11.26 4.15 19.61
CA ARG A 223 12.08 3.25 18.80
C ARG A 223 11.24 2.08 18.32
N PHE A 224 11.60 1.56 17.16
CA PHE A 224 11.10 0.28 16.68
C PHE A 224 12.23 -0.62 16.17
N PHE A 225 12.04 -1.92 16.33
CA PHE A 225 12.99 -2.97 15.97
C PHE A 225 12.45 -3.73 14.77
N VAL A 226 13.21 -3.81 13.68
CA VAL A 226 12.82 -4.49 12.45
C VAL A 226 13.64 -5.76 12.27
N ALA A 227 12.97 -6.93 12.22
CA ALA A 227 13.60 -8.22 11.99
C ALA A 227 13.63 -8.56 10.48
N GLU A 228 14.83 -8.72 9.91
CA GLU A 228 15.05 -9.35 8.61
C GLU A 228 15.08 -10.88 8.78
N GLN A 229 14.44 -11.63 7.88
CA GLN A 229 14.33 -13.09 7.97
C GLN A 229 15.68 -13.82 8.16
N VAL A 230 16.77 -13.28 7.59
CA VAL A 230 18.14 -13.80 7.75
C VAL A 230 18.70 -13.73 9.18
N GLY A 231 17.94 -13.23 10.16
CA GLY A 231 18.38 -13.15 11.55
C GLY A 231 19.12 -11.86 11.91
N TYR A 232 18.87 -10.75 11.20
CA TYR A 232 19.25 -9.41 11.68
C TYR A 232 18.05 -8.73 12.33
N VAL A 233 18.27 -8.04 13.44
CA VAL A 233 17.30 -7.07 14.00
C VAL A 233 17.94 -5.69 13.95
N TRP A 234 17.24 -4.69 13.41
CA TRP A 234 17.72 -3.32 13.23
C TRP A 234 16.96 -2.32 14.10
N VAL A 235 17.66 -1.39 14.76
CA VAL A 235 17.04 -0.30 15.52
C VAL A 235 16.75 0.89 14.61
N TYR A 236 15.50 1.34 14.63
CA TYR A 236 15.04 2.61 14.06
C TYR A 236 14.62 3.56 15.18
N LEU A 237 14.94 4.84 15.02
CA LEU A 237 14.58 5.91 15.96
C LEU A 237 13.30 6.62 15.52
N ALA A 238 12.65 7.32 16.45
CA ALA A 238 11.43 8.10 16.20
C ALA A 238 11.54 9.20 15.12
N ASN A 239 12.76 9.54 14.66
CA ASN A 239 13.01 10.44 13.53
C ASN A 239 13.21 9.71 12.17
N GLY A 240 12.92 8.40 12.12
CA GLY A 240 13.11 7.54 10.95
C GLY A 240 14.55 7.07 10.70
N SER A 241 15.54 7.59 11.43
CA SER A 241 16.95 7.19 11.23
C SER A 241 17.22 5.80 11.81
N ARG A 242 17.98 4.98 11.09
CA ARG A 242 18.42 3.65 11.54
C ARG A 242 19.83 3.73 12.14
N ILE A 243 20.11 2.90 13.14
CA ILE A 243 21.48 2.69 13.64
C ILE A 243 22.25 1.79 12.64
N ASP A 244 23.55 2.02 12.47
CA ASP A 244 24.42 1.24 11.56
C ASP A 244 24.78 -0.16 12.08
N ARG A 245 24.64 -0.37 13.40
CA ARG A 245 24.79 -1.65 14.09
C ARG A 245 23.42 -2.35 14.25
N PRO A 246 23.37 -3.70 14.12
CA PRO A 246 22.16 -4.45 14.40
C PRO A 246 21.98 -4.62 15.92
N PHE A 247 20.73 -4.60 16.37
CA PHE A 247 20.31 -4.91 17.73
C PHE A 247 20.63 -6.35 18.11
N LEU A 248 20.39 -7.27 17.17
CA LEU A 248 20.73 -8.69 17.26
C LEU A 248 21.19 -9.20 15.89
N ASN A 249 22.09 -10.17 15.91
CA ASN A 249 22.58 -10.86 14.72
C ASN A 249 22.70 -12.37 15.02
N LEU A 250 21.76 -13.17 14.53
CA LEU A 250 21.75 -14.63 14.62
C LEU A 250 21.99 -15.31 13.25
N THR A 251 22.55 -14.60 12.26
CA THR A 251 22.80 -15.10 10.89
C THR A 251 23.62 -16.40 10.78
N ARG A 252 24.26 -16.84 11.87
CA ARG A 252 25.00 -18.12 11.96
C ARG A 252 24.19 -19.28 12.55
N ALA A 253 23.03 -19.00 13.16
CA ALA A 253 22.21 -19.97 13.90
C ALA A 253 20.82 -20.14 13.27
N VAL A 254 20.21 -19.06 12.74
CA VAL A 254 18.93 -19.13 12.03
C VAL A 254 19.10 -19.89 10.72
N LEU A 255 18.35 -20.98 10.55
CA LEU A 255 18.18 -21.62 9.25
C LEU A 255 17.37 -20.69 8.34
N THR A 256 17.89 -20.39 7.15
CA THR A 256 17.13 -19.73 6.08
C THR A 256 17.53 -20.27 4.71
N SER A 257 16.61 -20.16 3.76
CA SER A 257 16.83 -20.47 2.35
C SER A 257 16.44 -19.28 1.47
N PRO A 258 16.93 -19.21 0.21
CA PRO A 258 16.47 -18.22 -0.75
C PRO A 258 15.10 -18.57 -1.38
N TRP A 259 14.46 -19.67 -0.96
CA TRP A 259 13.22 -20.19 -1.56
C TRP A 259 11.99 -19.42 -1.08
N SER A 260 10.97 -19.34 -1.94
CA SER A 260 9.71 -18.63 -1.65
C SER A 260 8.75 -19.56 -0.92
N GLY A 261 8.67 -19.42 0.41
CA GLY A 261 7.87 -20.28 1.30
C GLY A 261 8.59 -20.69 2.59
N ASP A 262 9.62 -19.94 2.99
CA ASP A 262 10.38 -20.09 4.24
C ASP A 262 9.82 -19.09 5.27
N GLU A 263 9.63 -19.47 6.55
CA GLU A 263 8.71 -18.79 7.50
C GLU A 263 9.37 -18.24 8.81
N ARG A 264 10.69 -18.31 8.99
CA ARG A 264 11.34 -18.26 10.33
C ARG A 264 11.63 -16.82 10.88
N GLY A 265 11.28 -16.44 12.14
CA GLY A 265 11.51 -15.07 12.72
C GLY A 265 11.14 -14.74 14.22
N PHE A 266 11.61 -13.57 14.74
CA PHE A 266 11.94 -13.09 16.14
C PHE A 266 10.92 -12.16 16.91
N LEU A 267 10.95 -11.94 18.28
CA LEU A 267 10.20 -10.82 19.03
C LEU A 267 10.49 -10.53 20.58
N PHE A 268 10.48 -9.24 21.02
CA PHE A 268 11.28 -8.53 22.09
C PHE A 268 10.81 -8.41 23.60
N LYS A 269 11.76 -8.01 24.51
CA LYS A 269 11.73 -7.22 25.81
C LYS A 269 12.74 -7.69 26.90
N LYS A 270 12.43 -8.69 27.74
CA LYS A 270 13.39 -9.82 27.85
C LYS A 270 13.34 -10.40 26.44
N ALA A 271 14.42 -10.36 25.68
CA ALA A 271 14.29 -10.46 24.22
C ALA A 271 14.13 -11.91 23.78
N TYR A 272 12.89 -12.34 23.66
CA TYR A 272 12.56 -13.66 23.14
C TYR A 272 12.81 -13.73 21.63
N VAL A 273 13.13 -14.92 21.16
CA VAL A 273 13.49 -15.15 19.77
C VAL A 273 12.93 -16.50 19.38
N TYR A 274 11.84 -16.46 18.65
CA TYR A 274 11.42 -17.58 17.82
C TYR A 274 12.33 -17.66 16.59
N TYR A 275 12.82 -18.85 16.24
CA TYR A 275 13.59 -19.13 15.03
C TYR A 275 13.79 -20.64 14.89
N SER A 276 13.90 -21.17 13.66
CA SER A 276 14.30 -22.57 13.51
C SER A 276 15.82 -22.74 13.41
N VAL A 277 16.29 -23.82 14.03
CA VAL A 277 17.68 -24.26 14.11
C VAL A 277 17.80 -25.70 13.61
N SER A 278 19.01 -26.13 13.21
CA SER A 278 19.30 -27.56 13.03
C SER A 278 20.12 -28.07 14.20
N VAL A 279 19.56 -29.01 14.95
CA VAL A 279 20.21 -29.65 16.10
C VAL A 279 20.35 -31.13 15.79
N LYS A 280 21.59 -31.64 15.72
CA LYS A 280 21.90 -33.05 15.41
C LYS A 280 21.28 -33.58 14.09
N LYS A 281 21.02 -32.69 13.12
CA LYS A 281 20.31 -32.91 11.83
C LYS A 281 18.78 -33.01 11.92
N GLU A 282 18.18 -32.74 13.08
CA GLU A 282 16.74 -32.47 13.20
C GLU A 282 16.50 -30.97 13.00
N GLU A 283 15.43 -30.59 12.30
CA GLU A 283 14.94 -29.20 12.29
C GLU A 283 14.05 -28.97 13.52
N ARG A 284 14.24 -27.84 14.19
CA ARG A 284 13.52 -27.49 15.43
C ARG A 284 13.20 -26.01 15.46
N ILE A 285 11.99 -25.68 15.88
CA ILE A 285 11.67 -24.38 16.46
C ILE A 285 12.48 -24.25 17.75
N ARG A 286 13.11 -23.11 17.93
CA ARG A 286 13.63 -22.66 19.22
C ARG A 286 13.00 -21.33 19.60
N ILE A 287 12.61 -21.22 20.86
CA ILE A 287 12.33 -19.96 21.54
C ILE A 287 13.46 -19.75 22.54
N SER A 288 14.31 -18.74 22.31
CA SER A 288 15.39 -18.33 23.24
C SER A 288 15.16 -16.93 23.78
N GLU A 289 15.52 -16.73 25.04
CA GLU A 289 15.57 -15.44 25.74
C GLU A 289 16.99 -14.85 25.65
N PHE A 290 17.09 -13.52 25.56
CA PHE A 290 18.35 -12.76 25.60
C PHE A 290 18.18 -11.50 26.46
N THR A 291 19.25 -11.04 27.10
CA THR A 291 19.28 -9.80 27.90
C THR A 291 19.84 -8.61 27.11
N LEU A 292 19.42 -7.39 27.47
CA LEU A 292 20.02 -6.15 26.96
C LEU A 292 21.49 -6.03 27.39
N SER A 293 22.32 -5.53 26.48
CA SER A 293 23.74 -5.27 26.76
C SER A 293 23.89 -4.16 27.80
N THR A 294 24.60 -4.45 28.88
CA THR A 294 24.98 -3.45 29.90
C THR A 294 25.85 -2.32 29.34
N TYR A 295 26.42 -2.51 28.15
CA TYR A 295 27.22 -1.52 27.44
C TYR A 295 26.44 -0.70 26.41
N ASP A 296 25.31 -1.17 25.88
CA ASP A 296 24.57 -0.48 24.82
C ASP A 296 23.07 -0.81 24.84
N GLU A 297 22.23 0.19 25.14
CA GLU A 297 20.76 0.11 25.14
C GLU A 297 20.13 -0.14 23.75
N ASN A 298 20.97 -0.29 22.72
CA ASN A 298 20.60 -0.62 21.34
C ASN A 298 21.20 -1.98 20.88
N GLN A 299 21.61 -2.85 21.82
CA GLN A 299 22.13 -4.18 21.52
C GLN A 299 21.74 -5.21 22.58
N LEU A 300 21.56 -6.47 22.18
CA LEU A 300 21.54 -7.61 23.11
C LEU A 300 22.94 -8.15 23.38
N ASP A 301 23.11 -8.80 24.53
CA ASP A 301 24.26 -9.63 24.79
C ASP A 301 24.07 -11.02 24.15
N HIS A 302 24.79 -11.30 23.07
CA HIS A 302 24.80 -12.61 22.39
C HIS A 302 25.21 -13.78 23.29
N SER A 303 25.93 -13.54 24.39
CA SER A 303 26.35 -14.58 25.34
C SER A 303 25.27 -14.92 26.38
N SER A 304 24.18 -14.15 26.43
CA SER A 304 23.05 -14.35 27.35
C SER A 304 21.94 -15.28 26.83
N GLU A 305 22.14 -16.01 25.73
CA GLU A 305 21.10 -16.88 25.16
C GLU A 305 20.68 -17.98 26.15
N ARG A 306 19.43 -17.90 26.63
CA ARG A 306 18.77 -18.96 27.41
C ARG A 306 17.64 -19.58 26.59
N THR A 307 17.80 -20.83 26.17
CA THR A 307 16.72 -21.54 25.46
C THR A 307 15.55 -21.82 26.39
N ILE A 308 14.37 -21.30 26.04
CA ILE A 308 13.13 -21.44 26.80
C ILE A 308 12.37 -22.70 26.39
N LEU A 309 12.20 -22.91 25.08
CA LEU A 309 11.47 -24.05 24.53
C LEU A 309 12.06 -24.49 23.18
N GLU A 310 12.10 -25.79 22.92
CA GLU A 310 12.31 -26.35 21.58
C GLU A 310 11.14 -27.25 21.18
N VAL A 311 10.73 -27.18 19.91
CA VAL A 311 9.71 -28.06 19.30
C VAL A 311 10.27 -28.62 18.00
N VAL A 312 10.22 -29.93 17.80
CA VAL A 312 10.77 -30.61 16.60
C VAL A 312 9.81 -30.42 15.42
N GLU A 313 10.34 -30.02 14.26
CA GLU A 313 9.57 -29.75 13.05
C GLU A 313 9.61 -30.96 12.09
N PRO A 314 8.46 -31.59 11.75
CA PRO A 314 8.42 -32.76 10.88
C PRO A 314 8.38 -32.41 9.37
N ALA A 315 8.30 -31.12 9.03
CA ALA A 315 8.59 -30.54 7.72
C ALA A 315 9.00 -29.06 7.87
N SER A 316 9.57 -28.48 6.81
CA SER A 316 10.14 -27.13 6.81
C SER A 316 9.11 -26.01 6.49
N ASN A 317 7.84 -26.20 6.86
CA ASN A 317 6.73 -25.31 6.52
C ASN A 317 5.57 -25.46 7.52
N HIS A 318 4.68 -24.46 7.60
CA HIS A 318 3.70 -24.29 8.68
C HIS A 318 4.37 -24.16 10.05
N ASN A 319 5.36 -23.29 10.12
CA ASN A 319 6.11 -23.04 11.35
C ASN A 319 5.26 -22.16 12.29
N GLY A 320 4.51 -21.17 11.77
CA GLY A 320 3.93 -20.09 12.57
C GLY A 320 5.00 -19.05 12.91
N GLY A 321 5.21 -18.74 14.20
CA GLY A 321 6.32 -17.88 14.64
C GLY A 321 5.95 -16.45 15.02
N GLN A 322 4.71 -16.22 15.47
CA GLN A 322 4.40 -15.05 16.29
C GLN A 322 4.78 -15.34 17.77
N LEU A 323 5.35 -14.34 18.43
CA LEU A 323 5.40 -14.23 19.90
C LEU A 323 4.68 -12.95 20.30
N LEU A 324 3.95 -12.96 21.41
CA LEU A 324 3.41 -11.73 22.02
C LEU A 324 3.19 -11.92 23.52
N PHE A 325 3.17 -10.80 24.24
CA PHE A 325 2.75 -10.77 25.64
C PHE A 325 1.28 -10.43 25.75
N GLY A 326 0.55 -11.21 26.54
CA GLY A 326 -0.83 -10.90 26.90
C GLY A 326 -0.89 -9.74 27.90
N HIS A 327 -2.06 -9.11 28.02
CA HIS A 327 -2.32 -8.13 29.10
C HIS A 327 -2.41 -8.77 30.50
N ASP A 328 -2.35 -10.10 30.57
CA ASP A 328 -2.17 -10.90 31.78
C ASP A 328 -0.69 -11.15 32.14
N GLY A 329 0.26 -10.67 31.32
CA GLY A 329 1.70 -10.74 31.56
C GLY A 329 2.40 -11.98 31.00
N TYR A 330 1.66 -12.97 30.51
CA TYR A 330 2.24 -14.24 30.05
C TYR A 330 2.68 -14.19 28.58
N LEU A 331 3.67 -15.03 28.23
CA LEU A 331 4.18 -15.17 26.88
C LEU A 331 3.31 -16.16 26.08
N TYR A 332 2.75 -15.69 24.97
CA TYR A 332 2.00 -16.49 24.02
C TYR A 332 2.87 -16.85 22.80
N ILE A 333 2.81 -18.11 22.39
CA ILE A 333 3.61 -18.68 21.29
C ILE A 333 2.68 -19.35 20.29
N PHE A 334 2.78 -18.97 19.02
CA PHE A 334 1.89 -19.43 17.94
C PHE A 334 2.66 -20.37 17.02
N ILE A 335 2.26 -21.64 17.00
CA ILE A 335 2.99 -22.72 16.34
C ILE A 335 2.05 -23.45 15.38
N GLY A 336 2.43 -23.51 14.10
CA GLY A 336 1.69 -24.23 13.07
C GLY A 336 1.77 -25.76 13.21
N ASP A 337 1.03 -26.48 12.38
CA ASP A 337 0.83 -27.93 12.46
C ASP A 337 2.10 -28.78 12.19
N GLY A 338 3.21 -28.15 11.78
CA GLY A 338 4.46 -28.83 11.44
C GLY A 338 4.55 -29.30 9.99
N GLY A 339 3.57 -28.94 9.15
CA GLY A 339 3.71 -28.92 7.71
C GLY A 339 3.04 -30.06 6.94
N ARG A 340 3.36 -30.10 5.64
CA ARG A 340 2.76 -31.01 4.65
C ARG A 340 1.26 -30.77 4.43
N ALA A 341 0.66 -31.45 3.45
CA ALA A 341 -0.74 -31.25 3.11
C ALA A 341 -1.67 -32.01 4.07
N GLY A 342 -2.53 -31.28 4.78
CA GLY A 342 -3.59 -31.88 5.60
C GLY A 342 -3.10 -32.58 6.88
N ASP A 343 -2.13 -32.01 7.60
CA ASP A 343 -1.64 -32.45 8.92
C ASP A 343 -1.63 -34.00 9.09
N PRO A 344 -0.70 -34.70 8.43
CA PRO A 344 -0.70 -36.16 8.35
C PRO A 344 -0.16 -36.84 9.62
N PHE A 345 0.04 -36.10 10.71
CA PHE A 345 0.81 -36.57 11.87
C PHE A 345 -0.11 -37.17 12.96
N GLY A 346 0.15 -38.42 13.32
CA GLY A 346 -0.69 -39.15 14.28
C GLY A 346 -2.11 -39.44 13.76
N LYS A 347 -3.02 -39.79 14.69
CA LYS A 347 -4.37 -40.27 14.35
C LYS A 347 -5.30 -39.20 13.77
N PHE A 348 -5.17 -37.96 14.26
CA PHE A 348 -6.09 -36.85 13.98
C PHE A 348 -5.40 -35.58 13.47
N GLY A 349 -4.08 -35.64 13.24
CA GLY A 349 -3.24 -34.47 13.07
C GLY A 349 -2.61 -34.00 14.39
N ASN A 350 -1.47 -33.30 14.30
CA ASN A 350 -0.87 -32.55 15.38
C ASN A 350 -1.84 -31.51 15.97
N SER A 351 -2.60 -30.79 15.14
CA SER A 351 -3.42 -29.66 15.57
C SER A 351 -4.54 -30.07 16.53
N GLN A 352 -5.21 -31.20 16.27
CA GLN A 352 -6.19 -31.80 17.19
C GLN A 352 -5.56 -32.58 18.35
N ASN A 353 -4.27 -32.93 18.27
CA ASN A 353 -3.56 -33.65 19.32
C ASN A 353 -3.09 -32.70 20.43
N LYS A 354 -3.78 -32.69 21.58
CA LYS A 354 -3.38 -31.89 22.76
C LYS A 354 -2.08 -32.35 23.41
N SER A 355 -1.55 -33.54 23.11
CA SER A 355 -0.24 -34.01 23.60
C SER A 355 0.95 -33.43 22.82
N ALA A 356 0.69 -32.80 21.67
CA ALA A 356 1.67 -32.13 20.81
C ALA A 356 1.66 -30.60 21.03
N LEU A 357 2.81 -29.96 20.80
CA LEU A 357 2.97 -28.50 20.83
C LEU A 357 2.79 -27.84 19.45
N LEU A 358 2.70 -28.64 18.38
CA LEU A 358 2.43 -28.20 17.01
C LEU A 358 0.93 -28.01 16.77
N GLY A 359 0.55 -26.99 16.00
CA GLY A 359 -0.84 -26.64 15.73
C GLY A 359 -1.55 -26.13 16.98
N LYS A 360 -0.92 -25.18 17.68
CA LYS A 360 -1.31 -24.67 19.01
C LYS A 360 -1.06 -23.17 19.16
N VAL A 361 -1.84 -22.56 20.05
CA VAL A 361 -1.43 -21.39 20.81
C VAL A 361 -0.99 -21.88 22.19
N LEU A 362 0.27 -21.65 22.55
CA LEU A 362 0.80 -21.92 23.88
C LEU A 362 0.78 -20.65 24.73
N ARG A 363 0.72 -20.79 26.06
CA ARG A 363 0.79 -19.70 27.03
C ARG A 363 1.62 -20.15 28.23
N ILE A 364 2.77 -19.51 28.44
CA ILE A 364 3.73 -19.85 29.48
C ILE A 364 4.12 -18.62 30.30
N ASP A 365 4.54 -18.87 31.54
CA ASP A 365 5.06 -17.86 32.46
C ASP A 365 6.59 -17.89 32.46
N VAL A 366 7.22 -16.74 32.30
CA VAL A 366 8.67 -16.60 32.06
C VAL A 366 9.38 -15.77 33.13
N ASP A 367 8.62 -15.23 34.09
CA ASP A 367 9.15 -14.41 35.18
C ASP A 367 9.61 -15.27 36.36
N ASN A 368 10.55 -14.77 37.17
CA ASN A 368 11.07 -15.43 38.38
C ASN A 368 11.70 -16.83 38.17
N ASN A 369 12.00 -17.20 36.93
CA ASN A 369 12.45 -18.54 36.51
C ASN A 369 13.97 -18.64 36.30
N ASP A 370 14.77 -17.71 36.82
CA ASP A 370 16.18 -17.56 36.42
C ASP A 370 17.10 -18.68 36.97
N ASP A 371 16.82 -19.23 38.16
CA ASP A 371 17.55 -20.35 38.80
C ASP A 371 16.90 -21.74 38.59
N GLY A 372 15.83 -21.83 37.78
CA GLY A 372 14.90 -22.97 37.77
C GLY A 372 14.69 -23.66 36.42
N ALA A 373 13.47 -24.17 36.22
CA ALA A 373 12.99 -24.50 34.89
C ALA A 373 12.90 -23.21 34.05
N PRO A 374 13.08 -23.25 32.71
CA PRO A 374 13.11 -22.03 31.91
C PRO A 374 11.80 -21.22 31.92
N TYR A 375 10.67 -21.88 32.22
CA TYR A 375 9.35 -21.29 32.33
C TYR A 375 8.48 -22.09 33.32
N SER A 376 7.46 -21.42 33.87
CA SER A 376 6.35 -21.97 34.65
C SER A 376 5.09 -22.09 33.80
N ILE A 377 4.10 -22.85 34.27
CA ILE A 377 2.77 -22.90 33.65
C ILE A 377 1.81 -22.02 34.46
N PRO A 378 1.08 -21.08 33.83
CA PRO A 378 0.01 -20.33 34.48
C PRO A 378 -1.03 -21.27 35.10
N SER A 379 -1.34 -21.08 36.38
CA SER A 379 -2.22 -21.96 37.17
C SER A 379 -3.67 -22.02 36.69
N ASP A 380 -4.05 -21.14 35.77
CA ASP A 380 -5.37 -21.08 35.15
C ASP A 380 -5.40 -21.67 33.73
N ASN A 381 -4.30 -22.19 33.17
CA ASN A 381 -4.29 -22.78 31.81
C ASN A 381 -5.37 -23.89 31.65
N PRO A 382 -6.06 -23.96 30.50
CA PRO A 382 -7.33 -24.68 30.38
C PRO A 382 -7.20 -26.20 30.54
N PHE A 383 -6.09 -26.79 30.12
CA PHE A 383 -5.94 -28.26 30.01
C PHE A 383 -5.14 -28.92 31.14
N LEU A 384 -4.88 -28.19 32.24
CA LEU A 384 -4.13 -28.67 33.42
C LEU A 384 -4.71 -29.92 34.12
N ARG A 385 -5.94 -30.34 33.77
CA ARG A 385 -6.63 -31.51 34.33
C ARG A 385 -6.95 -32.58 33.29
N GLU A 386 -6.57 -32.39 32.03
CA GLU A 386 -6.74 -33.40 31.00
C GLU A 386 -5.51 -34.31 30.95
N ASN A 387 -5.72 -35.62 31.14
CA ASN A 387 -4.65 -36.61 30.98
C ASN A 387 -4.09 -36.55 29.54
N GLU A 388 -2.77 -36.76 29.41
CA GLU A 388 -2.02 -36.70 28.15
C GLU A 388 -1.96 -35.31 27.47
N ALA A 389 -2.71 -34.30 27.92
CA ALA A 389 -2.63 -32.94 27.39
C ALA A 389 -1.34 -32.21 27.83
N ARG A 390 -0.85 -31.33 26.96
CA ARG A 390 0.28 -30.43 27.23
C ARG A 390 -0.18 -29.23 28.07
N PRO A 391 0.35 -29.04 29.30
CA PRO A 391 -0.09 -27.95 30.18
C PRO A 391 0.25 -26.54 29.64
N GLU A 392 1.17 -26.45 28.68
CA GLU A 392 1.54 -25.25 27.93
C GLU A 392 0.40 -24.76 27.00
N VAL A 393 -0.55 -25.63 26.63
CA VAL A 393 -1.56 -25.34 25.59
C VAL A 393 -2.67 -24.44 26.12
N TYR A 394 -2.88 -23.32 25.42
CA TYR A 394 -3.97 -22.37 25.65
C TYR A 394 -5.12 -22.54 24.64
N ALA A 395 -4.80 -22.81 23.37
CA ALA A 395 -5.78 -23.13 22.32
C ALA A 395 -5.16 -24.08 21.28
N TYR A 396 -6.00 -24.77 20.50
CA TYR A 396 -5.58 -25.83 19.58
C TYR A 396 -6.44 -25.90 18.32
N GLY A 397 -6.14 -26.82 17.42
CA GLY A 397 -6.90 -26.97 16.17
C GLY A 397 -6.62 -25.89 15.13
N VAL A 398 -5.43 -25.29 15.15
CA VAL A 398 -4.97 -24.23 14.23
C VAL A 398 -3.97 -24.80 13.21
N ARG A 399 -3.83 -24.18 12.04
CA ARG A 399 -3.03 -24.71 10.92
C ARG A 399 -1.65 -24.09 10.80
N ASN A 400 -1.58 -22.80 10.51
CA ASN A 400 -0.37 -21.99 10.33
C ASN A 400 -0.70 -20.52 10.61
N MET A 401 -0.88 -20.19 11.89
CA MET A 401 -1.18 -18.84 12.35
C MET A 401 0.03 -17.94 12.13
N TRP A 402 -0.04 -17.04 11.15
CA TRP A 402 1.14 -16.30 10.68
C TRP A 402 1.41 -15.02 11.48
N ARG A 403 0.41 -14.15 11.62
CA ARG A 403 0.46 -13.02 12.56
C ARG A 403 -0.79 -12.95 13.40
N CYS A 404 -0.56 -12.61 14.66
CA CYS A 404 -1.57 -12.31 15.65
C CYS A 404 -1.26 -10.98 16.32
N SER A 405 -2.31 -10.28 16.73
CA SER A 405 -2.26 -9.03 17.49
C SER A 405 -3.21 -9.09 18.68
N ILE A 406 -2.97 -8.23 19.67
CA ILE A 406 -3.93 -7.96 20.73
C ILE A 406 -4.50 -6.56 20.51
N ASP A 407 -5.82 -6.44 20.51
CA ASP A 407 -6.51 -5.16 20.53
C ASP A 407 -6.12 -4.41 21.81
N ARG A 408 -5.44 -3.26 21.68
CA ARG A 408 -5.10 -2.37 22.81
C ARG A 408 -6.34 -1.86 23.55
N GLY A 409 -7.51 -1.96 22.92
CA GLY A 409 -8.79 -1.42 23.35
C GLY A 409 -9.02 -0.01 22.83
N ASP A 410 -10.29 0.41 22.81
CA ASP A 410 -10.63 1.79 22.47
C ASP A 410 -9.96 2.78 23.45
N PRO A 411 -9.26 3.83 22.97
CA PRO A 411 -8.53 4.76 23.85
C PRO A 411 -9.38 5.60 24.82
N ILE A 412 -10.72 5.56 24.73
CA ILE A 412 -11.64 6.28 25.60
C ILE A 412 -12.44 5.32 26.49
N THR A 413 -12.96 4.22 25.92
CA THR A 413 -13.84 3.29 26.66
C THR A 413 -13.15 2.01 27.14
N GLY A 414 -11.95 1.70 26.65
CA GLY A 414 -11.27 0.43 26.87
C GLY A 414 -11.92 -0.78 26.17
N GLN A 415 -13.01 -0.59 25.42
CA GLN A 415 -13.75 -1.68 24.79
C GLN A 415 -12.87 -2.45 23.79
N GLY A 416 -12.95 -3.78 23.85
CA GLY A 416 -12.17 -4.69 23.01
C GLY A 416 -10.77 -5.02 23.52
N ARG A 417 -10.29 -4.34 24.58
CA ARG A 417 -8.94 -4.54 25.14
C ARG A 417 -8.66 -6.01 25.48
N GLY A 418 -7.51 -6.51 25.05
CA GLY A 418 -7.07 -7.88 25.34
C GLY A 418 -7.60 -8.95 24.38
N ARG A 419 -8.46 -8.60 23.41
CA ARG A 419 -8.92 -9.53 22.37
C ARG A 419 -7.79 -9.85 21.39
N MET A 420 -7.60 -11.13 21.12
CA MET A 420 -6.51 -11.67 20.33
C MET A 420 -7.00 -12.04 18.93
N PHE A 421 -6.56 -11.31 17.92
CA PHE A 421 -6.93 -11.52 16.52
C PHE A 421 -5.78 -12.18 15.77
N CYS A 422 -6.07 -13.16 14.92
CA CYS A 422 -5.07 -13.90 14.16
C CYS A 422 -5.49 -14.10 12.70
N GLY A 423 -4.53 -14.23 11.80
CA GLY A 423 -4.74 -14.84 10.48
C GLY A 423 -4.18 -16.25 10.47
N ASP A 424 -5.02 -17.25 10.15
CA ASP A 424 -4.62 -18.64 9.98
C ASP A 424 -4.64 -19.04 8.49
N VAL A 425 -3.49 -19.49 7.98
CA VAL A 425 -3.27 -19.70 6.54
C VAL A 425 -3.91 -21.01 6.07
N GLY A 426 -4.70 -20.91 5.00
CA GLY A 426 -5.50 -21.99 4.43
C GLY A 426 -4.72 -23.12 3.75
N GLN A 427 -5.40 -24.25 3.50
CA GLN A 427 -4.79 -25.40 2.80
C GLN A 427 -4.99 -25.36 1.28
N ASN A 428 -6.23 -25.10 0.83
CA ASN A 428 -6.68 -25.25 -0.56
C ASN A 428 -7.91 -24.39 -0.91
N LYS A 429 -8.77 -24.07 0.06
CA LYS A 429 -10.10 -23.46 -0.17
C LYS A 429 -10.30 -22.11 0.48
N TYR A 430 -9.95 -21.94 1.76
CA TYR A 430 -10.25 -20.75 2.57
C TYR A 430 -9.05 -20.32 3.41
N GLU A 431 -8.82 -19.02 3.44
CA GLU A 431 -7.96 -18.33 4.39
C GLU A 431 -8.82 -17.75 5.51
N GLU A 432 -8.30 -17.70 6.75
CA GLU A 432 -9.12 -17.56 7.96
C GLU A 432 -8.68 -16.40 8.86
N VAL A 433 -9.62 -15.73 9.51
CA VAL A 433 -9.37 -14.71 10.55
C VAL A 433 -10.12 -15.11 11.81
N ASP A 434 -9.38 -15.27 12.89
CA ASP A 434 -9.86 -15.88 14.14
C ASP A 434 -9.75 -14.94 15.33
N LEU A 435 -10.70 -15.10 16.25
CA LEU A 435 -10.68 -14.50 17.59
C LEU A 435 -10.28 -15.59 18.60
N ILE A 436 -9.08 -15.48 19.14
CA ILE A 436 -8.47 -16.53 19.96
C ILE A 436 -8.94 -16.44 21.41
N VAL A 437 -9.53 -17.54 21.89
CA VAL A 437 -10.05 -17.66 23.26
C VAL A 437 -9.48 -18.87 23.98
N LYS A 438 -9.48 -18.78 25.32
CA LYS A 438 -8.95 -19.78 26.24
C LYS A 438 -9.70 -21.12 26.09
N GLY A 439 -8.96 -22.17 25.78
CA GLY A 439 -9.48 -23.53 25.57
C GLY A 439 -10.05 -23.79 24.16
N GLY A 440 -10.05 -22.79 23.26
CA GLY A 440 -10.67 -22.89 21.95
C GLY A 440 -10.05 -23.97 21.04
N ASN A 441 -10.92 -24.62 20.27
CA ASN A 441 -10.57 -25.50 19.15
C ASN A 441 -10.92 -24.80 17.84
N TYR A 442 -9.95 -24.54 16.96
CA TYR A 442 -10.18 -23.89 15.66
C TYR A 442 -10.41 -24.91 14.52
N GLY A 443 -10.60 -26.17 14.87
CA GLY A 443 -11.18 -27.19 13.99
C GLY A 443 -10.24 -27.76 12.92
N TRP A 444 -9.07 -27.19 12.63
CA TRP A 444 -8.10 -27.81 11.72
C TRP A 444 -7.55 -29.12 12.32
N ARG A 445 -7.46 -30.24 11.58
CA ARG A 445 -7.72 -30.43 10.13
C ARG A 445 -9.12 -30.94 9.74
N ALA A 446 -10.09 -30.92 10.65
CA ALA A 446 -11.47 -31.30 10.34
C ALA A 446 -12.17 -30.24 9.47
N LYS A 447 -11.99 -28.96 9.79
CA LYS A 447 -12.48 -27.80 9.03
C LYS A 447 -11.34 -26.99 8.40
N GLU A 448 -11.73 -26.10 7.49
CA GLU A 448 -10.94 -25.15 6.73
C GLU A 448 -11.93 -24.04 6.31
N GLY A 449 -11.92 -22.93 7.02
CA GLY A 449 -12.99 -21.94 7.04
C GLY A 449 -14.32 -22.56 7.47
N PHE A 450 -15.40 -22.02 6.93
CA PHE A 450 -16.77 -22.55 7.09
C PHE A 450 -17.00 -23.89 6.34
N SER A 451 -15.96 -24.65 5.98
CA SER A 451 -16.04 -25.87 5.18
C SER A 451 -15.29 -27.04 5.80
N CYS A 452 -15.87 -28.24 5.70
CA CYS A 452 -15.15 -29.47 6.03
C CYS A 452 -13.93 -29.69 5.12
N TYR A 453 -12.78 -29.99 5.73
CA TYR A 453 -11.59 -30.53 5.07
C TYR A 453 -11.59 -32.06 5.20
N ASP A 454 -11.21 -32.60 6.37
CA ASP A 454 -11.34 -34.03 6.66
C ASP A 454 -12.81 -34.36 6.99
N ARG A 455 -13.57 -34.80 5.99
CA ARG A 455 -14.99 -35.14 6.11
C ARG A 455 -15.29 -36.15 7.22
N LYS A 456 -14.35 -37.03 7.60
CA LYS A 456 -14.57 -38.02 8.66
C LYS A 456 -14.49 -37.39 10.05
N LEU A 457 -13.61 -36.39 10.23
CA LEU A 457 -13.47 -35.64 11.48
C LEU A 457 -14.54 -34.55 11.59
N CYS A 458 -14.86 -33.86 10.48
CA CYS A 458 -15.86 -32.79 10.45
C CYS A 458 -17.30 -33.26 10.73
N GLN A 459 -17.58 -34.55 10.50
CA GLN A 459 -18.88 -35.18 10.83
C GLN A 459 -18.99 -35.62 12.30
N ASN A 460 -17.93 -35.48 13.10
CA ASN A 460 -17.97 -35.72 14.53
C ASN A 460 -18.56 -34.49 15.24
N SER A 461 -19.77 -34.61 15.78
CA SER A 461 -20.44 -33.55 16.55
C SER A 461 -19.72 -33.17 17.84
N SER A 462 -18.76 -33.96 18.30
CA SER A 462 -17.97 -33.73 19.52
C SER A 462 -16.65 -32.98 19.28
N LEU A 463 -16.52 -32.25 18.16
CA LEU A 463 -15.33 -31.46 17.86
C LEU A 463 -15.26 -30.15 18.68
N ASP A 464 -16.42 -29.58 19.01
CA ASP A 464 -16.60 -28.31 19.76
C ASP A 464 -15.74 -27.16 19.19
N ASP A 465 -15.81 -26.98 17.88
CA ASP A 465 -14.98 -26.01 17.15
C ASP A 465 -15.58 -24.60 17.10
N ILE A 466 -14.70 -23.62 17.18
CA ILE A 466 -14.96 -22.20 17.02
C ILE A 466 -14.71 -21.85 15.56
N LEU A 467 -15.72 -21.29 14.90
CA LEU A 467 -15.60 -20.82 13.52
C LEU A 467 -14.89 -19.45 13.45
N PRO A 468 -14.13 -19.16 12.38
CA PRO A 468 -13.47 -17.87 12.19
C PRO A 468 -14.49 -16.73 12.09
N ILE A 469 -14.10 -15.53 12.56
CA ILE A 469 -14.92 -14.32 12.44
C ILE A 469 -15.05 -13.85 10.98
N PHE A 470 -14.11 -14.24 10.12
CA PHE A 470 -14.16 -14.06 8.68
C PHE A 470 -13.31 -15.11 7.97
N ALA A 471 -13.78 -15.64 6.84
CA ALA A 471 -12.99 -16.52 5.98
C ALA A 471 -13.26 -16.22 4.51
N TYR A 472 -12.21 -16.25 3.68
CA TYR A 472 -12.29 -15.88 2.26
C TYR A 472 -11.65 -16.93 1.34
N ALA A 473 -12.26 -17.15 0.17
CA ALA A 473 -11.87 -18.26 -0.70
C ALA A 473 -10.54 -18.02 -1.44
N HIS A 474 -9.81 -19.09 -1.80
CA HIS A 474 -8.51 -19.08 -2.52
C HIS A 474 -8.52 -18.46 -3.94
N LYS A 475 -9.68 -17.91 -4.35
CA LYS A 475 -9.88 -17.09 -5.55
C LYS A 475 -9.62 -15.59 -5.30
N LEU A 476 -9.72 -15.14 -4.05
CA LEU A 476 -9.57 -13.74 -3.62
C LEU A 476 -8.15 -13.46 -3.11
N GLY A 477 -7.65 -14.30 -2.21
CA GLY A 477 -6.26 -14.36 -1.77
C GLY A 477 -5.80 -15.82 -1.60
N LYS A 478 -4.60 -16.10 -1.07
CA LYS A 478 -4.06 -17.47 -0.86
C LYS A 478 -3.00 -17.58 0.25
N SER A 479 -2.93 -16.60 1.15
CA SER A 479 -2.15 -16.65 2.38
C SER A 479 -2.51 -15.41 3.18
N VAL A 480 -3.42 -15.55 4.14
CA VAL A 480 -3.76 -14.45 5.05
C VAL A 480 -2.54 -14.07 5.88
N THR A 481 -2.18 -12.79 5.86
CA THR A 481 -1.03 -12.28 6.62
C THR A 481 -1.35 -12.09 8.10
N GLY A 482 -2.65 -12.00 8.46
CA GLY A 482 -3.09 -11.44 9.74
C GLY A 482 -3.11 -9.91 9.71
N GLY A 483 -3.40 -9.27 10.85
CA GLY A 483 -3.63 -7.83 10.94
C GLY A 483 -3.78 -7.32 12.36
N TYR A 484 -4.21 -6.06 12.50
CA TYR A 484 -4.38 -5.35 13.77
C TYR A 484 -5.70 -4.57 13.79
N ILE A 485 -6.34 -4.47 14.96
CA ILE A 485 -7.33 -3.41 15.22
C ILE A 485 -6.56 -2.09 15.28
N TYR A 486 -6.82 -1.15 14.36
CA TYR A 486 -6.20 0.18 14.44
C TYR A 486 -6.69 0.91 15.70
N ARG A 487 -5.75 1.29 16.56
CA ARG A 487 -5.97 2.07 17.80
C ARG A 487 -5.12 3.34 17.86
N GLY A 488 -4.56 3.75 16.73
CA GLY A 488 -3.65 4.89 16.63
C GLY A 488 -4.32 6.24 16.88
N CYS A 489 -3.51 7.22 17.24
CA CYS A 489 -3.98 8.55 17.59
C CYS A 489 -4.35 9.38 16.35
N GLN A 490 -3.59 9.25 15.25
CA GLN A 490 -3.55 10.22 14.15
C GLN A 490 -4.68 10.07 13.13
N MET A 491 -5.19 8.87 12.87
CA MET A 491 -6.18 8.57 11.83
C MET A 491 -7.52 8.18 12.47
N PRO A 492 -8.29 9.14 13.03
CA PRO A 492 -9.41 8.85 13.94
C PRO A 492 -10.55 8.05 13.30
N ASN A 493 -10.68 8.04 11.97
CA ASN A 493 -11.70 7.26 11.26
C ASN A 493 -11.39 5.77 11.21
N LEU A 494 -10.12 5.37 11.38
CA LEU A 494 -9.70 3.96 11.33
C LEU A 494 -9.89 3.24 12.68
N ASN A 495 -10.16 3.97 13.77
CA ASN A 495 -10.29 3.38 15.11
C ASN A 495 -11.34 2.26 15.16
N GLY A 496 -10.91 1.07 15.56
CA GLY A 496 -11.77 -0.12 15.65
C GLY A 496 -11.92 -0.92 14.36
N LEU A 497 -11.27 -0.53 13.25
CA LEU A 497 -11.15 -1.40 12.07
C LEU A 497 -10.06 -2.45 12.29
N TYR A 498 -10.37 -3.72 12.12
CA TYR A 498 -9.36 -4.77 11.95
C TYR A 498 -8.80 -4.70 10.53
N ILE A 499 -7.61 -4.13 10.36
CA ILE A 499 -6.95 -3.97 9.08
C ILE A 499 -5.92 -5.09 8.91
N PHE A 500 -6.06 -5.86 7.83
CA PHE A 500 -5.29 -7.07 7.54
C PHE A 500 -4.99 -7.18 6.04
N GLY A 501 -4.20 -8.18 5.66
CA GLY A 501 -3.81 -8.38 4.26
C GLY A 501 -3.59 -9.82 3.87
N ASP A 502 -3.27 -10.04 2.60
CA ASP A 502 -2.98 -11.35 2.01
C ASP A 502 -1.67 -11.32 1.22
N PHE A 503 -0.69 -12.14 1.62
CA PHE A 503 0.66 -12.19 1.07
C PHE A 503 0.69 -12.57 -0.42
N MET A 504 -0.20 -13.46 -0.86
CA MET A 504 -0.15 -14.03 -2.21
C MET A 504 -0.89 -13.22 -3.27
N SER A 505 -1.90 -12.43 -2.89
CA SER A 505 -2.62 -11.51 -3.77
C SER A 505 -2.11 -10.07 -3.65
N GLY A 506 -1.66 -9.66 -2.47
CA GLY A 506 -1.34 -8.28 -2.14
C GLY A 506 -2.57 -7.41 -1.91
N ARG A 507 -3.68 -8.01 -1.42
CA ARG A 507 -4.89 -7.26 -1.04
C ARG A 507 -4.76 -6.76 0.39
N LEU A 508 -5.23 -5.54 0.61
CA LEU A 508 -5.50 -4.98 1.94
C LEU A 508 -7.01 -5.00 2.16
N MET A 509 -7.43 -5.38 3.37
CA MET A 509 -8.82 -5.63 3.72
C MET A 509 -9.10 -5.09 5.12
N SER A 510 -10.36 -4.83 5.42
CA SER A 510 -10.81 -4.42 6.75
C SER A 510 -12.05 -5.20 7.19
N LEU A 511 -12.13 -5.48 8.50
CA LEU A 511 -13.36 -5.90 9.17
C LEU A 511 -13.75 -4.86 10.22
N LYS A 512 -15.06 -4.61 10.37
CA LYS A 512 -15.64 -3.72 11.39
C LYS A 512 -16.73 -4.45 12.16
N GLU A 513 -16.57 -4.52 13.47
CA GLU A 513 -17.53 -5.16 14.37
C GLU A 513 -18.77 -4.28 14.56
N ASN A 514 -19.96 -4.85 14.32
CA ASN A 514 -21.20 -4.30 14.85
C ASN A 514 -21.37 -4.76 16.30
N VAL A 515 -20.93 -3.94 17.24
CA VAL A 515 -20.93 -4.24 18.69
C VAL A 515 -22.32 -4.56 19.27
N THR A 516 -23.40 -4.32 18.52
CA THR A 516 -24.78 -4.66 18.92
C THR A 516 -25.21 -6.07 18.48
N THR A 517 -24.66 -6.59 17.37
CA THR A 517 -25.03 -7.91 16.82
C THR A 517 -23.91 -8.95 16.87
N GLY A 518 -22.66 -8.52 17.06
CA GLY A 518 -21.46 -9.37 16.98
C GLY A 518 -21.01 -9.69 15.55
N GLU A 519 -21.72 -9.17 14.53
CA GLU A 519 -21.40 -9.41 13.12
C GLU A 519 -20.24 -8.52 12.64
N TRP A 520 -19.44 -9.04 11.70
CA TRP A 520 -18.30 -8.33 11.13
C TRP A 520 -18.58 -7.89 9.70
N GLN A 521 -18.68 -6.58 9.49
CA GLN A 521 -18.78 -5.97 8.16
C GLN A 521 -17.40 -5.95 7.50
N TYR A 522 -17.30 -6.49 6.29
CA TYR A 522 -16.08 -6.51 5.47
C TYR A 522 -16.07 -5.37 4.44
N SER A 523 -14.92 -4.71 4.29
CA SER A 523 -14.63 -3.75 3.20
C SER A 523 -13.21 -3.95 2.67
N GLU A 524 -13.03 -3.82 1.34
CA GLU A 524 -11.71 -3.74 0.70
C GLU A 524 -11.00 -2.44 1.08
N ILE A 525 -9.66 -2.45 1.07
CA ILE A 525 -8.82 -1.25 1.10
C ILE A 525 -8.07 -1.12 -0.24
N CYS A 526 -8.18 0.05 -0.85
CA CYS A 526 -7.52 0.42 -2.09
C CYS A 526 -6.64 1.65 -1.89
N MET A 527 -5.70 1.85 -2.83
CA MET A 527 -4.87 3.05 -2.85
C MET A 527 -5.61 4.20 -3.54
N GLY A 528 -5.69 5.33 -2.85
CA GLY A 528 -6.38 6.52 -3.34
C GLY A 528 -5.79 7.08 -4.64
N ARG A 529 -6.65 7.54 -5.55
CA ARG A 529 -6.24 8.02 -6.88
C ARG A 529 -6.26 9.54 -6.99
N ASP A 530 -5.56 10.05 -8.00
CA ASP A 530 -5.59 11.43 -8.52
C ASP A 530 -5.44 12.57 -7.49
N ARG A 531 -6.50 12.91 -6.74
CA ARG A 531 -6.51 13.91 -5.66
C ARG A 531 -6.21 13.29 -4.28
N THR A 532 -6.71 12.08 -3.99
CA THR A 532 -6.79 11.49 -2.64
C THR A 532 -5.41 11.32 -1.97
N CYS A 533 -4.38 10.87 -2.71
CA CYS A 533 -3.02 10.71 -2.18
C CYS A 533 -2.02 11.75 -2.68
N ARG A 534 -2.47 12.96 -3.06
CA ARG A 534 -1.59 13.92 -3.76
C ARG A 534 -0.56 14.63 -2.86
N PHE A 535 -0.74 14.55 -1.55
CA PHE A 535 0.08 15.26 -0.55
C PHE A 535 1.51 14.70 -0.38
N PRO A 536 2.52 15.59 -0.23
CA PRO A 536 3.80 15.37 0.46
C PRO A 536 4.04 14.01 1.13
N LYS A 537 4.87 13.17 0.49
CA LYS A 537 5.32 11.83 0.90
C LYS A 537 4.26 10.73 0.91
N LEU A 538 2.99 11.06 0.64
CA LEU A 538 2.00 10.03 0.41
C LEU A 538 2.22 9.39 -0.96
N ILE A 539 2.13 8.07 -0.98
CA ILE A 539 2.17 7.25 -2.19
C ILE A 539 0.92 6.38 -2.27
N ASN A 540 0.60 5.97 -3.50
CA ASN A 540 -0.55 5.13 -3.85
C ASN A 540 -0.11 3.80 -4.50
N SER A 541 1.12 3.37 -4.23
CA SER A 541 1.74 2.12 -4.65
C SER A 541 2.36 1.41 -3.45
N TYR A 542 2.37 0.07 -3.50
CA TYR A 542 3.14 -0.78 -2.58
C TYR A 542 3.53 -2.08 -3.27
N TYR A 543 4.56 -2.74 -2.73
CA TYR A 543 4.95 -4.06 -3.21
C TYR A 543 3.97 -5.15 -2.78
N LYS A 544 3.64 -6.01 -3.75
CA LYS A 544 2.55 -7.00 -3.64
C LYS A 544 2.64 -7.95 -2.45
N TYR A 545 3.83 -8.43 -2.08
CA TYR A 545 3.95 -9.49 -1.07
C TYR A 545 3.93 -8.90 0.33
N ILE A 546 2.75 -8.83 0.97
CA ILE A 546 2.54 -8.31 2.33
C ILE A 546 2.98 -9.37 3.35
N ILE A 547 4.16 -9.19 3.94
CA ILE A 547 4.83 -10.15 4.83
C ILE A 547 4.27 -10.08 6.26
N SER A 548 4.01 -8.90 6.79
CA SER A 548 3.54 -8.73 8.18
C SER A 548 2.86 -7.39 8.38
N PHE A 549 2.12 -7.25 9.49
CA PHE A 549 1.69 -5.97 10.04
C PHE A 549 2.45 -5.66 11.34
N ALA A 550 2.43 -4.40 11.77
CA ALA A 550 2.99 -3.94 13.03
C ALA A 550 2.40 -2.59 13.43
N GLU A 551 2.40 -2.27 14.73
CA GLU A 551 2.05 -0.94 15.24
C GLU A 551 3.26 -0.24 15.90
N ASP A 552 3.24 1.11 15.93
CA ASP A 552 4.16 1.87 16.79
C ASP A 552 3.60 2.08 18.21
N GLU A 553 4.42 2.64 19.10
CA GLU A 553 4.10 2.88 20.52
C GLU A 553 2.87 3.80 20.72
N SER A 554 2.50 4.57 19.69
CA SER A 554 1.30 5.42 19.61
C SER A 554 0.09 4.73 18.93
N GLY A 555 0.18 3.43 18.62
CA GLY A 555 -0.87 2.62 17.99
C GLY A 555 -1.06 2.84 16.49
N GLU A 556 -0.17 3.59 15.83
CA GLU A 556 -0.26 3.79 14.39
C GLU A 556 0.10 2.51 13.64
N LEU A 557 -0.64 2.18 12.57
CA LEU A 557 -0.48 0.91 11.86
C LEU A 557 0.47 1.01 10.66
N TYR A 558 1.29 -0.03 10.52
CA TYR A 558 2.26 -0.25 9.46
C TYR A 558 2.10 -1.65 8.88
N PHE A 559 2.55 -1.85 7.64
CA PHE A 559 2.77 -3.17 7.07
C PHE A 559 4.14 -3.28 6.39
N LEU A 560 4.65 -4.50 6.43
CA LEU A 560 5.96 -4.93 5.94
C LEU A 560 5.70 -5.70 4.65
N ALA A 561 6.34 -5.31 3.55
CA ALA A 561 6.14 -5.96 2.26
C ALA A 561 7.45 -6.08 1.47
N THR A 562 7.45 -6.91 0.41
CA THR A 562 8.61 -7.06 -0.47
C THR A 562 8.22 -7.16 -1.95
N GLY A 563 9.09 -6.64 -2.82
CA GLY A 563 9.00 -6.86 -4.27
C GLY A 563 9.45 -8.26 -4.70
N VAL A 564 10.22 -8.95 -3.85
CA VAL A 564 10.77 -10.30 -4.09
C VAL A 564 10.65 -11.14 -2.80
N PRO A 565 9.81 -12.20 -2.77
CA PRO A 565 9.62 -13.05 -1.60
C PRO A 565 10.78 -14.05 -1.46
N SER A 566 11.91 -13.58 -0.93
CA SER A 566 13.12 -14.38 -0.71
C SER A 566 13.96 -13.78 0.42
N ALA A 567 14.37 -14.60 1.38
CA ALA A 567 15.07 -14.18 2.59
C ALA A 567 16.29 -13.27 2.35
N THR A 568 16.99 -13.44 1.22
CA THR A 568 18.24 -12.72 0.92
C THR A 568 18.04 -11.43 0.12
N ALA A 569 16.88 -11.24 -0.50
CA ALA A 569 16.62 -10.14 -1.44
C ALA A 569 16.35 -8.82 -0.71
N ARG A 570 17.12 -7.76 -1.03
CA ARG A 570 16.95 -6.39 -0.48
C ARG A 570 15.78 -5.62 -1.13
N ALA A 571 14.63 -6.28 -1.24
CA ALA A 571 13.42 -5.75 -1.87
C ALA A 571 12.31 -5.41 -0.85
N GLY A 572 12.62 -5.48 0.46
CA GLY A 572 11.70 -5.20 1.55
C GLY A 572 11.54 -3.72 1.86
N ILE A 573 10.29 -3.32 2.14
CA ILE A 573 9.86 -1.95 2.50
C ILE A 573 8.87 -2.04 3.67
N ILE A 574 8.83 -0.98 4.50
CA ILE A 574 7.80 -0.75 5.52
C ILE A 574 6.98 0.47 5.12
N TYR A 575 5.67 0.31 5.08
CA TYR A 575 4.69 1.36 4.76
C TYR A 575 3.84 1.67 6.00
N LYS A 576 3.63 2.95 6.31
CA LYS A 576 2.62 3.41 7.27
C LYS A 576 1.28 3.57 6.56
N ILE A 577 0.18 3.15 7.18
CA ILE A 577 -1.17 3.39 6.66
C ILE A 577 -1.64 4.80 7.07
N VAL A 578 -2.19 5.55 6.12
CA VAL A 578 -2.64 6.93 6.28
C VAL A 578 -4.05 7.10 5.72
N ASP A 579 -4.96 7.64 6.54
CA ASP A 579 -6.23 8.21 6.07
C ASP A 579 -5.98 9.67 5.65
N PRO A 580 -6.12 10.04 4.36
CA PRO A 580 -5.99 11.42 3.90
C PRO A 580 -7.26 12.25 4.14
N SER A 581 -8.40 11.63 4.45
CA SER A 581 -9.68 12.34 4.61
C SER A 581 -9.76 13.13 5.91
N ARG A 582 -9.05 12.67 6.95
CA ARG A 582 -9.10 13.26 8.29
C ARG A 582 -7.88 12.89 9.13
N ARG A 583 -7.28 13.90 9.76
CA ARG A 583 -6.30 13.70 10.83
C ARG A 583 -6.87 14.11 12.18
N ALA A 584 -6.26 13.61 13.24
CA ALA A 584 -6.49 14.12 14.58
C ALA A 584 -5.94 15.55 14.74
N PRO A 585 -6.51 16.38 15.63
CA PRO A 585 -6.06 17.75 15.85
C PRO A 585 -4.56 17.89 16.13
N PRO A 586 -3.90 18.97 15.66
CA PRO A 586 -2.52 19.28 15.97
C PRO A 586 -2.25 19.27 17.47
N GLY A 587 -1.00 18.94 17.85
CA GLY A 587 -0.62 18.77 19.25
C GLY A 587 -1.17 17.51 19.92
N LYS A 588 -2.44 17.10 19.67
CA LYS A 588 -3.10 15.95 20.32
C LYS A 588 -2.28 14.66 20.22
N CYS A 589 -1.68 14.41 19.07
CA CYS A 589 -0.85 13.23 18.80
C CYS A 589 0.64 13.58 18.69
N SER A 590 1.07 14.70 19.29
CA SER A 590 2.47 15.13 19.28
C SER A 590 3.24 14.41 20.38
N VAL A 591 3.85 13.29 20.02
CA VAL A 591 4.81 12.57 20.86
C VAL A 591 6.04 13.46 21.14
N LYS A 592 6.60 13.35 22.35
CA LYS A 592 7.94 13.82 22.70
C LYS A 592 8.78 12.60 23.12
N PRO A 593 9.54 11.98 22.22
CA PRO A 593 10.24 10.73 22.52
C PRO A 593 11.33 10.91 23.59
N SER A 594 11.48 9.94 24.47
CA SER A 594 12.59 9.83 25.42
C SER A 594 13.94 9.79 24.67
N PRO A 595 14.98 10.52 25.11
CA PRO A 595 16.29 10.50 24.46
C PRO A 595 16.95 9.11 24.49
N VAL A 596 17.50 8.70 23.34
CA VAL A 596 18.25 7.44 23.17
C VAL A 596 19.74 7.74 23.10
N LYS A 597 20.57 7.00 23.84
CA LYS A 597 22.03 7.04 23.73
C LYS A 597 22.46 6.22 22.53
N ILE A 598 23.09 6.83 21.53
CA ILE A 598 23.45 6.18 20.26
C ILE A 598 24.96 5.93 20.22
N LYS A 599 25.38 4.69 19.94
CA LYS A 599 26.80 4.31 19.76
C LYS A 599 27.04 3.73 18.37
N GLY A 600 27.26 4.60 17.39
CA GLY A 600 27.50 4.20 16.00
C GLY A 600 27.30 5.37 15.06
N LYS A 601 27.02 5.08 13.79
CA LYS A 601 26.56 6.06 12.81
C LYS A 601 25.05 5.95 12.66
N LEU A 602 24.39 7.10 12.47
CA LEU A 602 23.02 7.14 12.00
C LEU A 602 22.99 7.05 10.48
N ILE A 603 22.07 6.25 9.96
CA ILE A 603 21.69 6.16 8.56
C ILE A 603 20.33 6.82 8.46
N HIS A 604 20.28 8.05 7.97
CA HIS A 604 19.02 8.76 7.77
C HIS A 604 18.18 8.05 6.70
N PHE A 605 16.88 7.92 6.98
CA PHE A 605 15.95 7.38 6.01
C PHE A 605 15.63 8.41 4.92
N HIS A 606 15.62 7.94 3.67
CA HIS A 606 15.14 8.67 2.51
C HIS A 606 14.21 7.72 1.73
N PRO A 607 12.97 8.15 1.42
CA PRO A 607 12.05 7.34 0.62
C PRO A 607 12.58 7.17 -0.81
N LYS A 608 12.10 6.12 -1.49
CA LYS A 608 12.48 5.76 -2.86
C LYS A 608 11.34 5.84 -3.86
N GLU A 609 10.09 5.64 -3.41
CA GLU A 609 8.93 5.84 -4.28
C GLU A 609 8.44 7.29 -4.20
N GLU A 610 8.39 7.97 -5.35
CA GLU A 610 7.59 9.19 -5.53
C GLU A 610 6.14 8.80 -5.85
N LEU A 611 5.18 9.66 -5.54
CA LEU A 611 3.78 9.49 -5.94
C LEU A 611 3.69 9.22 -7.46
N THR A 612 2.99 8.14 -7.85
CA THR A 612 2.84 7.74 -9.26
C THR A 612 1.85 8.66 -9.98
N THR A 613 2.28 9.89 -10.23
CA THR A 613 1.57 10.86 -11.07
C THR A 613 1.73 10.49 -12.54
N LEU A 614 0.64 10.60 -13.31
CA LEU A 614 0.65 10.47 -14.77
C LEU A 614 1.30 11.70 -15.42
N ARG A 615 2.62 11.89 -15.21
CA ARG A 615 3.40 12.96 -15.86
C ARG A 615 3.39 12.76 -17.38
N PRO A 616 2.95 13.73 -18.19
CA PRO A 616 3.09 13.66 -19.64
C PRO A 616 4.59 13.70 -20.01
N PRO A 617 5.03 12.93 -21.03
CA PRO A 617 6.44 12.82 -21.37
C PRO A 617 6.97 14.12 -22.01
N ASN A 618 7.64 14.94 -21.21
CA ASN A 618 8.16 16.23 -21.65
C ASN A 618 9.40 16.05 -22.55
N TRP A 619 9.30 16.43 -23.83
CA TRP A 619 10.37 16.25 -24.82
C TRP A 619 11.50 17.28 -24.65
N SER A 620 12.57 16.96 -23.91
CA SER A 620 13.94 17.50 -24.18
C SER A 620 15.03 17.05 -23.19
N GLN A 621 15.59 15.84 -23.36
CA GLN A 621 17.01 15.60 -23.05
C GLN A 621 17.67 14.80 -24.18
N LYS A 622 18.85 15.27 -24.63
CA LYS A 622 19.62 14.62 -25.69
C LYS A 622 20.41 13.45 -25.09
N LEU A 623 20.19 12.24 -25.61
CA LEU A 623 21.04 11.09 -25.29
C LEU A 623 22.44 11.27 -25.89
N THR A 624 23.43 11.56 -25.04
CA THR A 624 24.85 11.48 -25.39
C THR A 624 25.28 10.01 -25.40
N ALA A 625 25.56 9.46 -26.58
CA ALA A 625 25.99 8.07 -26.72
C ALA A 625 27.43 7.87 -26.21
N SER A 626 27.67 6.78 -25.49
CA SER A 626 29.00 6.28 -25.13
C SER A 626 29.30 4.96 -25.87
N PRO A 627 30.42 4.82 -26.58
CA PRO A 627 30.65 3.69 -27.48
C PRO A 627 31.33 2.49 -26.78
N TYR A 628 30.60 1.38 -26.63
CA TYR A 628 31.19 0.10 -26.23
C TYR A 628 31.53 -0.77 -27.45
N LYS A 629 32.76 -1.31 -27.51
CA LYS A 629 33.17 -2.25 -28.57
C LYS A 629 32.83 -3.70 -28.19
N PRO A 630 32.28 -4.52 -29.10
CA PRO A 630 32.04 -5.94 -28.84
C PRO A 630 33.31 -6.78 -29.00
N GLN A 631 33.49 -7.78 -28.13
CA GLN A 631 34.45 -8.87 -28.32
C GLN A 631 33.76 -10.10 -28.95
N ARG A 632 34.51 -10.91 -29.71
CA ARG A 632 34.02 -12.15 -30.33
C ARG A 632 34.35 -13.38 -29.47
N PRO A 633 33.43 -14.34 -29.31
CA PRO A 633 33.76 -15.72 -28.94
C PRO A 633 34.42 -16.48 -30.11
N LEU A 634 35.18 -17.53 -29.79
CA LEU A 634 35.74 -18.50 -30.75
C LEU A 634 34.80 -19.70 -30.95
N ILE A 635 34.95 -20.38 -32.10
CA ILE A 635 34.17 -21.56 -32.50
C ILE A 635 35.08 -22.78 -32.50
N ASN A 636 34.55 -23.96 -32.13
CA ASN A 636 35.05 -25.26 -32.58
C ASN A 636 33.88 -26.15 -33.03
N THR A 637 34.07 -26.90 -34.11
CA THR A 637 33.13 -27.87 -34.72
C THR A 637 33.54 -29.30 -34.31
N THR A 638 32.78 -30.39 -34.52
CA THR A 638 32.24 -30.99 -35.77
C THR A 638 31.14 -32.04 -35.46
N LEU A 639 29.96 -32.02 -36.13
CA LEU A 639 29.48 -32.93 -37.23
C LEU A 639 29.10 -34.39 -36.83
N PRO A 640 28.26 -35.15 -37.59
CA PRO A 640 27.69 -34.89 -38.93
C PRO A 640 26.13 -35.02 -39.05
N LYS A 641 25.60 -35.00 -40.29
CA LYS A 641 24.17 -34.99 -40.68
C LYS A 641 23.58 -36.38 -41.00
N THR A 642 22.24 -36.48 -40.98
CA THR A 642 21.44 -37.36 -41.87
C THR A 642 20.07 -36.75 -42.22
N GLN A 643 19.55 -37.08 -43.41
CA GLN A 643 18.16 -36.86 -43.89
C GLN A 643 17.68 -35.41 -44.14
N GLU A 644 18.34 -34.74 -45.08
CA GLU A 644 17.61 -34.02 -46.14
C GLU A 644 17.52 -34.95 -47.39
N GLU A 645 16.68 -34.61 -48.37
CA GLU A 645 16.58 -35.23 -49.72
C GLU A 645 16.00 -36.67 -49.87
N LYS A 646 14.69 -36.83 -49.61
CA LYS A 646 13.75 -37.61 -50.46
C LYS A 646 12.34 -36.98 -50.32
N LEU A 647 11.52 -36.81 -51.35
CA LEU A 647 11.67 -36.99 -52.80
C LEU A 647 10.75 -35.96 -53.51
N TRP A 648 11.14 -35.43 -54.67
CA TRP A 648 10.18 -34.82 -55.62
C TRP A 648 9.77 -35.87 -56.68
N LEU A 649 8.77 -35.53 -57.52
CA LEU A 649 7.96 -36.43 -58.36
C LEU A 649 6.85 -37.13 -57.53
N VAL A 650 5.63 -37.36 -58.00
CA VAL A 650 5.07 -37.33 -59.39
C VAL A 650 3.79 -36.47 -59.47
N GLU A 651 3.41 -36.04 -60.67
CA GLU A 651 2.14 -35.37 -60.99
C GLU A 651 0.92 -36.32 -61.09
N LYS A 652 -0.27 -35.75 -60.82
CA LYS A 652 -1.61 -36.09 -61.40
C LYS A 652 -2.25 -37.47 -61.16
N GLN A 653 -3.58 -37.41 -61.03
CA GLN A 653 -4.58 -38.50 -61.15
C GLN A 653 -4.54 -39.56 -60.02
N GLU A 654 -5.66 -40.17 -59.64
CA GLU A 654 -6.98 -40.18 -60.30
C GLU A 654 -7.98 -39.11 -59.83
N ASN A 655 -9.04 -38.91 -60.64
CA ASN A 655 -10.17 -38.03 -60.32
C ASN A 655 -11.43 -38.49 -61.07
N THR A 656 -12.37 -39.14 -60.36
CA THR A 656 -13.81 -39.24 -60.65
C THR A 656 -14.49 -39.56 -59.30
N ARG A 657 -15.66 -39.01 -58.92
CA ARG A 657 -16.71 -38.22 -59.59
C ARG A 657 -17.10 -37.04 -58.65
N GLU A 658 -17.75 -35.93 -59.02
CA GLU A 658 -18.33 -35.40 -60.28
C GLU A 658 -18.42 -33.84 -60.12
N GLY A 659 -19.12 -33.01 -60.91
CA GLY A 659 -20.06 -33.22 -62.02
C GLY A 659 -20.56 -31.91 -62.68
N ASN A 660 -19.65 -30.94 -62.87
CA ASN A 660 -19.87 -29.64 -63.57
C ASN A 660 -20.80 -28.59 -62.92
N LYS A 661 -20.27 -27.36 -62.78
CA LYS A 661 -20.53 -26.30 -63.79
C LYS A 661 -19.57 -25.11 -63.69
N ILE A 662 -19.12 -24.65 -64.86
CA ILE A 662 -18.30 -23.46 -65.10
C ILE A 662 -19.23 -22.28 -65.43
N PHE A 663 -18.88 -21.04 -65.07
CA PHE A 663 -19.04 -19.88 -65.97
C PHE A 663 -18.09 -18.73 -65.65
N LYS A 664 -17.97 -17.77 -66.59
CA LYS A 664 -16.82 -16.85 -66.74
C LYS A 664 -17.04 -15.48 -66.08
N ILE A 665 -15.93 -14.81 -65.78
CA ILE A 665 -15.87 -13.36 -65.48
C ILE A 665 -16.09 -12.55 -66.78
N PRO A 666 -16.99 -11.55 -66.80
CA PRO A 666 -17.00 -10.49 -67.82
C PRO A 666 -16.14 -9.29 -67.40
N ARG A 667 -15.48 -8.62 -68.36
CA ARG A 667 -14.98 -7.24 -68.17
C ARG A 667 -16.07 -6.26 -68.59
N GLY A 668 -16.26 -5.19 -67.82
CA GLY A 668 -17.46 -4.33 -67.90
C GLY A 668 -17.34 -3.10 -68.81
N GLN A 669 -18.40 -2.27 -68.81
CA GLN A 669 -18.37 -0.88 -69.25
C GLN A 669 -19.49 -0.05 -68.57
N ASP A 670 -19.45 1.27 -68.76
CA ASP A 670 -20.03 2.31 -67.88
C ASP A 670 -21.57 2.43 -67.78
N ARG A 671 -22.02 3.02 -66.65
CA ARG A 671 -23.00 4.15 -66.61
C ARG A 671 -23.26 4.68 -65.18
N GLY A 672 -23.29 6.01 -65.02
CA GLY A 672 -23.99 6.71 -63.91
C GLY A 672 -23.17 7.08 -62.67
N PRO A 673 -23.13 8.37 -62.23
CA PRO A 673 -22.34 8.80 -61.08
C PRO A 673 -23.14 8.89 -59.77
N PHE A 674 -22.72 8.18 -58.73
CA PHE A 674 -23.15 8.44 -57.34
C PHE A 674 -21.99 8.98 -56.48
N LYS A 675 -21.94 10.31 -56.32
CA LYS A 675 -21.05 10.97 -55.34
C LYS A 675 -21.50 10.64 -53.91
N ARG A 676 -20.79 9.75 -53.20
CA ARG A 676 -20.82 9.69 -51.72
C ARG A 676 -19.41 9.73 -51.11
N ARG A 677 -19.05 10.94 -50.67
CA ARG A 677 -18.04 11.35 -49.68
C ARG A 677 -16.96 10.32 -49.28
N GLY A 678 -15.72 10.55 -49.74
CA GLY A 678 -14.53 10.55 -48.89
C GLY A 678 -14.04 9.27 -48.19
N GLY A 679 -14.60 8.09 -48.46
CA GLY A 679 -14.18 6.85 -47.80
C GLY A 679 -12.77 6.38 -48.19
N ARG A 680 -11.86 6.27 -47.21
CA ARG A 680 -10.59 5.52 -47.39
C ARG A 680 -10.92 4.04 -47.67
N ARG A 681 -10.31 3.44 -48.70
CA ARG A 681 -10.34 1.98 -48.90
C ARG A 681 -9.68 1.29 -47.70
N LEU A 682 -10.44 0.46 -46.98
CA LEU A 682 -9.90 -0.40 -45.92
C LEU A 682 -8.87 -1.38 -46.52
N LYS A 683 -7.77 -1.61 -45.80
CA LYS A 683 -6.69 -2.50 -46.23
C LYS A 683 -6.88 -3.88 -45.63
N LEU A 684 -6.37 -4.90 -46.32
CA LEU A 684 -6.24 -6.24 -45.76
C LEU A 684 -5.42 -6.18 -44.46
N GLY A 685 -5.93 -6.74 -43.37
CA GLY A 685 -5.29 -6.71 -42.06
C GLY A 685 -5.46 -5.41 -41.28
N SER A 686 -6.28 -4.46 -41.75
CA SER A 686 -6.75 -3.34 -40.90
C SER A 686 -7.52 -3.87 -39.69
N VAL A 687 -7.28 -3.30 -38.52
CA VAL A 687 -8.00 -3.63 -37.26
C VAL A 687 -8.92 -2.49 -36.85
N ARG A 688 -9.92 -2.80 -36.01
CA ARG A 688 -10.75 -1.83 -35.29
C ARG A 688 -11.06 -2.33 -33.88
N LEU A 689 -11.39 -1.41 -32.98
CA LEU A 689 -12.04 -1.75 -31.71
C LEU A 689 -13.53 -1.52 -31.84
N VAL A 690 -14.34 -2.47 -31.36
CA VAL A 690 -15.79 -2.32 -31.24
C VAL A 690 -16.14 -2.21 -29.76
N SER A 691 -16.79 -1.12 -29.39
CA SER A 691 -17.03 -0.72 -28.00
C SER A 691 -18.50 -0.36 -27.83
N PRO A 692 -19.23 -0.92 -26.83
CA PRO A 692 -20.64 -0.58 -26.60
C PRO A 692 -20.87 0.93 -26.40
N ASN A 693 -19.90 1.62 -25.79
CA ASN A 693 -19.98 3.04 -25.46
C ASN A 693 -19.26 3.93 -26.50
N GLY A 694 -18.91 3.39 -27.68
CA GLY A 694 -18.26 4.15 -28.77
C GLY A 694 -16.82 4.60 -28.49
N LEU A 695 -16.19 4.14 -27.41
CA LEU A 695 -14.82 4.51 -27.03
C LEU A 695 -13.79 4.02 -28.07
N SER A 696 -12.87 4.89 -28.46
CA SER A 696 -11.86 4.64 -29.49
C SER A 696 -10.57 3.98 -28.99
N ASP A 697 -10.33 4.01 -27.68
CA ASP A 697 -9.15 3.43 -27.02
C ASP A 697 -9.35 1.99 -26.55
N ARG A 698 -10.60 1.51 -26.44
CA ARG A 698 -10.94 0.20 -25.86
C ARG A 698 -12.13 -0.48 -26.50
N GLY A 699 -12.02 -1.78 -26.75
CA GLY A 699 -13.11 -2.61 -27.26
C GLY A 699 -12.67 -4.01 -27.67
N ARG A 700 -13.62 -4.81 -28.18
CA ARG A 700 -13.33 -6.08 -28.89
C ARG A 700 -12.47 -5.81 -30.13
N VAL A 701 -11.46 -6.65 -30.36
CA VAL A 701 -10.64 -6.61 -31.57
C VAL A 701 -11.38 -7.25 -32.73
N GLU A 702 -11.52 -6.49 -33.80
CA GLU A 702 -11.95 -7.02 -35.11
C GLU A 702 -10.93 -6.68 -36.18
N ILE A 703 -10.77 -7.58 -37.15
CA ILE A 703 -9.83 -7.46 -38.27
C ILE A 703 -10.55 -7.59 -39.62
N PHE A 704 -10.08 -6.84 -40.61
CA PHE A 704 -10.64 -6.80 -41.96
C PHE A 704 -9.89 -7.75 -42.89
N ILE A 705 -10.55 -8.82 -43.32
CA ILE A 705 -9.97 -9.85 -44.18
C ILE A 705 -10.93 -10.19 -45.33
N LEU A 706 -10.42 -10.24 -46.56
CA LEU A 706 -11.16 -10.62 -47.77
C LEU A 706 -12.51 -9.88 -47.98
N GLY A 707 -12.59 -8.61 -47.55
CA GLY A 707 -13.76 -7.75 -47.74
C GLY A 707 -14.76 -7.71 -46.58
N GLN A 708 -14.55 -8.51 -45.53
CA GLN A 708 -15.41 -8.59 -44.34
C GLN A 708 -14.63 -8.26 -43.06
N TRP A 709 -15.34 -7.76 -42.05
CA TRP A 709 -14.85 -7.70 -40.67
C TRP A 709 -15.18 -9.00 -39.93
N GLY A 710 -14.36 -9.34 -38.94
CA GLY A 710 -14.61 -10.45 -38.02
C GLY A 710 -13.65 -10.41 -36.85
N THR A 711 -13.92 -11.22 -35.83
CA THR A 711 -13.26 -11.14 -34.53
C THR A 711 -11.95 -11.94 -34.51
N VAL A 712 -11.21 -11.81 -33.41
CA VAL A 712 -9.98 -12.56 -33.13
C VAL A 712 -10.19 -13.29 -31.80
N CYS A 713 -9.88 -14.58 -31.74
CA CYS A 713 -9.93 -15.33 -30.49
C CYS A 713 -8.83 -14.86 -29.53
N ASP A 714 -9.08 -14.99 -28.23
CA ASP A 714 -8.11 -14.67 -27.20
C ASP A 714 -7.02 -15.74 -27.01
N ASP A 715 -7.14 -16.93 -27.59
CA ASP A 715 -6.15 -17.99 -27.42
C ASP A 715 -4.78 -17.62 -28.01
N LEU A 716 -3.76 -17.90 -27.18
CA LEU A 716 -2.38 -17.39 -27.25
C LEU A 716 -2.20 -15.85 -27.37
N PHE A 717 -3.28 -15.06 -27.43
CA PHE A 717 -3.24 -13.62 -27.63
C PHE A 717 -2.69 -12.88 -26.40
N THR A 718 -1.41 -12.46 -26.47
CA THR A 718 -0.71 -11.76 -25.38
C THR A 718 -0.72 -10.23 -25.55
N ILE A 719 -0.22 -9.50 -24.54
CA ILE A 719 -0.04 -8.04 -24.60
C ILE A 719 0.91 -7.56 -25.73
N LYS A 720 1.77 -8.45 -26.25
CA LYS A 720 2.54 -8.22 -27.48
C LYS A 720 1.62 -8.10 -28.69
N ALA A 721 0.69 -9.05 -28.87
CA ALA A 721 -0.33 -9.00 -29.93
C ALA A 721 -1.28 -7.81 -29.77
N GLY A 722 -1.68 -7.48 -28.53
CA GLY A 722 -2.43 -6.26 -28.26
C GLY A 722 -1.66 -4.98 -28.65
N THR A 723 -0.35 -4.96 -28.42
CA THR A 723 0.52 -3.84 -28.81
C THR A 723 0.59 -3.66 -30.32
N VAL A 724 0.56 -4.74 -31.11
CA VAL A 724 0.40 -4.66 -32.57
C VAL A 724 -0.93 -4.00 -32.94
N VAL A 725 -2.05 -4.44 -32.36
CA VAL A 725 -3.39 -3.83 -32.60
C VAL A 725 -3.39 -2.33 -32.28
N CYS A 726 -2.90 -1.95 -31.11
CA CYS A 726 -2.89 -0.55 -30.68
C CYS A 726 -2.00 0.32 -31.56
N ARG A 727 -0.82 -0.17 -31.97
CA ARG A 727 0.07 0.52 -32.93
C ARG A 727 -0.55 0.63 -34.33
N GLN A 728 -1.31 -0.36 -34.78
CA GLN A 728 -2.09 -0.27 -36.03
C GLN A 728 -3.19 0.81 -35.99
N LEU A 729 -3.69 1.15 -34.80
CA LEU A 729 -4.72 2.17 -34.56
C LEU A 729 -4.15 3.57 -34.31
N GLY A 730 -2.83 3.69 -34.12
CA GLY A 730 -2.14 4.97 -33.87
C GLY A 730 -1.81 5.26 -32.40
N PHE A 731 -2.06 4.31 -31.49
CA PHE A 731 -1.62 4.38 -30.09
C PHE A 731 -0.18 3.85 -29.93
N THR A 732 0.43 4.07 -28.76
CA THR A 732 1.80 3.67 -28.46
C THR A 732 1.93 2.16 -28.26
N ARG A 733 1.02 1.57 -27.47
CA ARG A 733 1.01 0.17 -27.04
C ARG A 733 -0.38 -0.27 -26.55
N ALA A 734 -0.52 -1.56 -26.24
CA ALA A 734 -1.62 -2.00 -25.38
C ALA A 734 -1.26 -1.73 -23.91
N LEU A 735 -2.23 -1.21 -23.17
CA LEU A 735 -2.23 -1.15 -21.71
C LEU A 735 -2.74 -2.46 -21.12
N VAL A 736 -3.80 -3.04 -21.73
CA VAL A 736 -4.44 -4.27 -21.26
C VAL A 736 -4.94 -5.10 -22.45
N VAL A 737 -4.81 -6.43 -22.35
CA VAL A 737 -5.57 -7.41 -23.15
C VAL A 737 -6.66 -8.02 -22.26
N ARG A 738 -7.89 -8.09 -22.75
CA ARG A 738 -9.04 -8.65 -22.07
C ARG A 738 -9.52 -9.90 -22.81
N LYS A 739 -9.35 -11.04 -22.16
CA LYS A 739 -9.86 -12.35 -22.58
C LYS A 739 -11.36 -12.50 -22.28
N ARG A 740 -11.96 -13.58 -22.77
CA ARG A 740 -13.33 -14.05 -22.51
C ARG A 740 -14.42 -13.02 -22.80
N ALA A 741 -14.30 -12.33 -23.94
CA ALA A 741 -15.27 -11.34 -24.42
C ALA A 741 -15.65 -10.22 -23.42
N VAL A 742 -14.76 -9.92 -22.46
CA VAL A 742 -14.98 -8.91 -21.40
C VAL A 742 -15.18 -7.49 -21.94
N LEU A 743 -14.74 -7.18 -23.17
CA LEU A 743 -15.04 -5.93 -23.88
C LEU A 743 -16.16 -6.09 -24.92
N GLY A 744 -17.03 -7.08 -24.73
CA GLY A 744 -18.22 -7.39 -25.53
C GLY A 744 -17.95 -8.47 -26.59
N LYS A 745 -18.75 -9.54 -26.59
CA LYS A 745 -18.78 -10.54 -27.68
C LYS A 745 -19.43 -9.98 -28.96
N ALA A 746 -19.14 -10.58 -30.11
CA ALA A 746 -19.89 -10.34 -31.34
C ALA A 746 -21.17 -11.18 -31.42
N ASP A 747 -22.04 -10.82 -32.37
CA ASP A 747 -23.23 -11.58 -32.74
C ASP A 747 -22.84 -12.86 -33.51
N SER A 748 -23.68 -13.90 -33.41
CA SER A 748 -23.43 -15.24 -34.01
C SER A 748 -23.41 -15.29 -35.55
N ASN A 749 -23.60 -14.15 -36.23
CA ASN A 749 -23.46 -13.99 -37.67
C ASN A 749 -22.09 -13.40 -38.09
N VAL A 750 -21.32 -12.87 -37.14
CA VAL A 750 -19.93 -12.48 -37.34
C VAL A 750 -19.07 -13.75 -37.40
N ARG A 751 -17.88 -13.67 -38.02
CA ARG A 751 -16.93 -14.78 -38.07
C ARG A 751 -15.73 -14.49 -37.18
N ILE A 752 -15.26 -15.49 -36.44
CA ILE A 752 -13.92 -15.48 -35.87
C ILE A 752 -12.95 -15.73 -37.03
N LEU A 753 -12.00 -14.82 -37.25
CA LEU A 753 -11.13 -14.83 -38.43
C LEU A 753 -9.69 -15.24 -38.13
N LEU A 754 -9.21 -14.96 -36.91
CA LEU A 754 -7.88 -15.35 -36.43
C LEU A 754 -7.97 -16.05 -35.08
N ASP A 755 -7.02 -16.96 -34.86
CA ASP A 755 -6.87 -17.81 -33.68
C ASP A 755 -5.38 -18.15 -33.49
N ASP A 756 -4.98 -18.66 -32.32
CA ASP A 756 -3.59 -18.96 -31.92
C ASP A 756 -2.60 -17.77 -32.11
N VAL A 757 -3.00 -16.52 -31.81
CA VAL A 757 -2.26 -15.33 -32.29
C VAL A 757 -1.07 -14.94 -31.41
N GLU A 758 0.11 -15.45 -31.77
CA GLU A 758 1.41 -15.19 -31.17
C GLU A 758 2.19 -14.11 -31.95
N CYS A 759 2.24 -12.90 -31.40
CA CYS A 759 3.09 -11.79 -31.88
C CYS A 759 4.27 -11.53 -30.94
N GLU A 760 5.38 -11.01 -31.47
CA GLU A 760 6.50 -10.48 -30.69
C GLU A 760 6.29 -9.02 -30.22
N GLY A 761 5.40 -8.27 -30.87
CA GLY A 761 5.02 -6.89 -30.54
C GLY A 761 5.64 -5.83 -31.47
N GLY A 762 6.56 -6.27 -32.34
CA GLY A 762 7.24 -5.42 -33.33
C GLY A 762 6.47 -5.26 -34.65
N GLU A 763 5.59 -6.20 -34.97
CA GLU A 763 4.85 -6.36 -36.22
C GLU A 763 4.01 -5.14 -36.61
N LYS A 764 3.73 -5.01 -37.91
CA LYS A 764 2.88 -3.96 -38.49
C LYS A 764 1.42 -4.40 -38.67
N SER A 765 1.14 -5.69 -38.56
CA SER A 765 -0.21 -6.24 -38.58
C SER A 765 -0.30 -7.58 -37.85
N LEU A 766 -1.44 -7.86 -37.21
CA LEU A 766 -1.77 -9.22 -36.73
C LEU A 766 -1.65 -10.31 -37.82
N LEU A 767 -1.71 -9.95 -39.11
CA LEU A 767 -1.50 -10.90 -40.19
C LEU A 767 -0.05 -11.38 -40.35
N GLU A 768 0.92 -10.61 -39.83
CA GLU A 768 2.36 -10.91 -39.86
C GLU A 768 2.81 -11.81 -38.68
N CYS A 769 1.99 -11.89 -37.62
CA CYS A 769 2.24 -12.74 -36.46
C CYS A 769 2.05 -14.24 -36.76
N LYS A 770 2.64 -15.10 -35.92
CA LYS A 770 2.35 -16.55 -35.90
C LYS A 770 0.91 -16.75 -35.43
N ARG A 771 0.16 -17.63 -36.11
CA ARG A 771 -1.29 -17.80 -35.94
C ARG A 771 -1.85 -18.98 -36.72
N ALA A 772 -3.06 -19.39 -36.39
CA ALA A 772 -3.83 -20.37 -37.15
C ALA A 772 -4.16 -19.90 -38.59
N ARG A 773 -4.56 -20.86 -39.45
CA ARG A 773 -5.08 -20.56 -40.79
C ARG A 773 -6.37 -19.74 -40.66
N ILE A 774 -6.49 -18.67 -41.44
CA ILE A 774 -7.63 -17.73 -41.42
C ILE A 774 -8.95 -18.50 -41.48
N GLY A 775 -9.83 -18.25 -40.51
CA GLY A 775 -11.15 -18.89 -40.40
C GLY A 775 -11.14 -20.36 -39.97
N LYS A 776 -9.99 -20.92 -39.53
CA LYS A 776 -9.92 -22.16 -38.75
C LYS A 776 -9.66 -21.78 -37.30
N HIS A 777 -10.64 -22.06 -36.44
CA HIS A 777 -10.60 -21.85 -35.00
C HIS A 777 -11.34 -22.99 -34.29
N ASN A 778 -11.11 -23.18 -32.99
CA ASN A 778 -11.98 -23.95 -32.10
C ASN A 778 -12.86 -23.05 -31.20
N CYS A 779 -12.48 -21.77 -31.06
CA CYS A 779 -13.14 -20.80 -30.19
C CYS A 779 -14.60 -20.49 -30.54
N SER A 780 -15.31 -19.94 -29.54
CA SER A 780 -16.64 -19.32 -29.63
C SER A 780 -16.55 -17.79 -29.43
N HIS A 781 -17.63 -17.05 -29.71
CA HIS A 781 -17.66 -15.60 -29.41
C HIS A 781 -17.59 -15.27 -27.90
N SER A 782 -17.69 -16.26 -27.02
CA SER A 782 -17.34 -16.09 -25.59
C SER A 782 -15.84 -15.85 -25.36
N GLU A 783 -15.00 -16.18 -26.35
CA GLU A 783 -13.53 -16.06 -26.33
C GLU A 783 -13.03 -14.97 -27.31
N ASP A 784 -13.92 -14.07 -27.78
CA ASP A 784 -13.51 -12.88 -28.52
C ASP A 784 -12.55 -12.03 -27.66
N VAL A 785 -11.38 -11.66 -28.22
CA VAL A 785 -10.40 -10.84 -27.51
C VAL A 785 -10.75 -9.35 -27.59
N GLY A 786 -10.50 -8.62 -26.50
CA GLY A 786 -10.53 -7.17 -26.46
C GLY A 786 -9.19 -6.57 -26.02
N VAL A 787 -8.95 -5.30 -26.34
CA VAL A 787 -7.77 -4.56 -25.88
C VAL A 787 -8.13 -3.16 -25.38
N ILE A 788 -7.24 -2.59 -24.57
CA ILE A 788 -7.22 -1.19 -24.14
C ILE A 788 -5.86 -0.62 -24.55
N CYS A 789 -5.86 0.50 -25.27
CA CYS A 789 -4.68 1.13 -25.86
C CYS A 789 -4.26 2.43 -25.15
N GLY A 790 -3.01 2.86 -25.37
CA GLY A 790 -2.40 4.12 -24.89
C GLY A 790 -1.04 4.37 -25.53
#